data_AF-A0A1A7ZWV8-F1
#
_entry.id   AF-A0A1A7ZWV8-F1
#
_cell.length_a   1.000
_cell.length_b   1.000
_cell.length_c   1.000
_cell.angle_alpha   90.00
_cell.angle_beta   90.00
_cell.angle_gamma   90.00
#
_symmetry.space_group_name_H-M   'P 1'
#
loop_
_entity.id
_entity.type
_entity.pdbx_description
1 polymer ?
#
loop_
_entity_poly.entity_id
_entity_poly.type
_entity_poly.pdbx_seq_one_letter_code
_entity_poly.pdbx_strand_id
1 'polypeptide(L)'
;VQSGETSKEERVMKTVYNILRQGSSESDVVISHKVKAIFQKIQSIMPPEEMPGDEWAREKRALETKVAQLQAALQQDRRDPGLKAELESCLDENLQLQEMLDRKKRELNETQSELIQLRMDKEHAERQARELEDQLAEFQDELRREHGSKTDLVSCQAQLMELHQLKQKLEESLRQRERELTALKGALKEEVATHDREIEALREQYSADMEKLRSSMEQVSQSQAGIEAERLRVNTTVRSLQQQLEDCRDESSHWMEQFHTSRDELRTTKQELLQLRLEREELEDELKELKDRIGAKKPQTPEPRPSEALSQELRRCSADLQKTKSELQNQRTEFDKKVMEVISIKKSQQNQEAELRYEMDRLKEQLQKAKEEFAKAQEKNKRLPSQAALSDLEQKLVEAQSESSQLKEKLSLNEEELEMYKSRLNKAQTDINDLHDAQRDQEATHTRLREKLSRLEAQLQSNATESSEAELALHSEVRGLRSELDEAKRKASRLTQELHEVAVRLEAADRDKETLKQNVGQLEESKRQQERALEKLNREVESLNASLKEENQALRSQLEEQKERTRREVQEAQRHGNEAKSELERNDLDLRRLEEETSRQKKELQLVCEERDNHQLDKELLTNRLRHLEGEVEASKNTLGEKTREIRILDDKLKRVELELEEERSTVEMLTERVARSRDQIDQLRSELMQERSSKQDLELDKNAMERHLKELRNRLADMEGHSRSSVGVSQLENKVQELEDQLRAEEREKNSVLASQRRMERKLKELNMTLDEERHVHTEQRDQLLLKVKALKRQ
;
A
#
# COMPACT_ATOMS: atom_id res chain seq x y z
N VAL A 1 -17.39 -3.31 83.87
CA VAL A 1 -16.28 -4.29 83.69
C VAL A 1 -15.65 -4.01 82.34
N GLN A 2 -14.33 -4.08 82.23
CA GLN A 2 -13.54 -3.36 81.22
C GLN A 2 -13.80 -3.83 79.78
N SER A 3 -14.04 -2.86 78.89
CA SER A 3 -13.96 -3.02 77.43
C SER A 3 -12.48 -3.08 77.01
N GLY A 4 -11.99 -4.29 76.71
CA GLY A 4 -10.60 -4.48 76.29
C GLY A 4 -10.34 -3.89 74.90
N GLU A 5 -9.50 -2.87 74.83
CA GLU A 5 -8.92 -2.38 73.57
C GLU A 5 -7.96 -3.44 73.02
N THR A 6 -8.47 -4.32 72.15
CA THR A 6 -7.59 -5.23 71.38
C THR A 6 -6.59 -4.40 70.57
N SER A 7 -5.31 -4.67 70.80
CA SER A 7 -4.20 -3.96 70.15
C SER A 7 -4.34 -4.02 68.62
N LYS A 8 -3.85 -3.01 67.90
CA LYS A 8 -3.78 -3.03 66.43
C LYS A 8 -3.12 -4.33 65.94
N GLU A 9 -2.13 -4.81 66.67
CA GLU A 9 -1.39 -6.03 66.39
C GLU A 9 -2.25 -7.29 66.42
N GLU A 10 -3.14 -7.43 67.41
CA GLU A 10 -4.09 -8.54 67.49
C GLU A 10 -5.09 -8.52 66.33
N ARG A 11 -5.56 -7.33 65.91
CA ARG A 11 -6.45 -7.19 64.75
C ARG A 11 -5.77 -7.57 63.43
N VAL A 12 -4.49 -7.22 63.26
CA VAL A 12 -3.72 -7.63 62.07
C VAL A 12 -3.48 -9.15 62.10
N MET A 13 -2.99 -9.70 63.21
CA MET A 13 -2.78 -11.16 63.34
C MET A 13 -4.08 -11.95 63.11
N LYS A 14 -5.21 -11.50 63.66
CA LYS A 14 -6.52 -12.15 63.48
C LYS A 14 -7.02 -12.10 62.03
N THR A 15 -6.74 -11.01 61.31
CA THR A 15 -7.06 -10.89 59.87
C THR A 15 -6.20 -11.85 59.03
N VAL A 16 -4.87 -11.88 59.24
CA VAL A 16 -3.96 -12.79 58.53
C VAL A 16 -4.29 -14.26 58.83
N TYR A 17 -4.66 -14.57 60.08
CA TYR A 17 -5.10 -15.89 60.50
C TYR A 17 -6.36 -16.35 59.73
N ASN A 18 -7.37 -15.49 59.63
CA ASN A 18 -8.60 -15.80 58.89
C ASN A 18 -8.34 -16.03 57.40
N ILE A 19 -7.45 -15.25 56.77
CA ILE A 19 -7.08 -15.40 55.36
C ILE A 19 -6.35 -16.74 55.12
N LEU A 20 -5.36 -17.07 55.95
CA LEU A 20 -4.63 -18.34 55.83
C LEU A 20 -5.53 -19.56 56.07
N ARG A 21 -6.50 -19.44 56.99
CA ARG A 21 -7.49 -20.49 57.27
C ARG A 21 -8.55 -20.68 56.16
N GLN A 22 -8.81 -19.66 55.35
CA GLN A 22 -9.71 -19.79 54.19
C GLN A 22 -9.09 -20.53 53.00
N GLY A 23 -7.75 -20.68 52.95
CA GLY A 23 -7.03 -21.31 51.83
C GLY A 23 -6.21 -22.55 52.18
N SER A 24 -6.30 -23.09 53.40
CA SER A 24 -5.45 -24.20 53.86
C SER A 24 -6.16 -25.15 54.84
N SER A 25 -5.84 -26.43 54.74
CA SER A 25 -6.29 -27.50 55.67
C SER A 25 -5.31 -27.78 56.82
N GLU A 26 -4.30 -26.93 57.00
CA GLU A 26 -3.33 -27.03 58.10
C GLU A 26 -3.98 -26.85 59.48
N SER A 27 -3.37 -27.44 60.52
CA SER A 27 -3.90 -27.33 61.88
C SER A 27 -3.74 -25.92 62.47
N ASP A 28 -4.66 -25.52 63.34
CA ASP A 28 -4.73 -24.17 63.91
C ASP A 28 -3.44 -23.74 64.65
N VAL A 29 -2.64 -24.69 65.13
CA VAL A 29 -1.33 -24.46 65.75
C VAL A 29 -0.27 -24.03 64.73
N VAL A 30 -0.28 -24.63 63.53
CA VAL A 30 0.62 -24.30 62.42
C VAL A 30 0.24 -22.96 61.80
N ILE A 31 -1.06 -22.73 61.57
CA ILE A 31 -1.56 -21.44 61.08
C ILE A 31 -1.21 -20.32 62.07
N SER A 32 -1.40 -20.53 63.39
CA SER A 32 -1.00 -19.55 64.41
C SER A 32 0.50 -19.27 64.43
N HIS A 33 1.36 -20.26 64.18
CA HIS A 33 2.80 -20.06 64.04
C HIS A 33 3.14 -19.25 62.78
N LYS A 34 2.54 -19.58 61.64
CA LYS A 34 2.72 -18.84 60.39
C LYS A 34 2.28 -17.38 60.53
N VAL A 35 1.15 -17.13 61.18
CA VAL A 35 0.66 -15.77 61.49
C VAL A 35 1.66 -14.98 62.33
N LYS A 36 2.21 -15.57 63.40
CA LYS A 36 3.24 -14.91 64.23
C LYS A 36 4.53 -14.63 63.44
N ALA A 37 4.98 -15.59 62.64
CA ALA A 37 6.18 -15.42 61.80
C ALA A 37 5.99 -14.35 60.72
N ILE A 38 4.81 -14.31 60.07
CA ILE A 38 4.44 -13.26 59.11
C ILE A 38 4.33 -11.90 59.83
N PHE A 39 3.75 -11.84 61.02
CA PHE A 39 3.62 -10.61 61.79
C PHE A 39 4.97 -10.03 62.20
N GLN A 40 5.91 -10.86 62.70
CA GLN A 40 7.29 -10.42 62.94
C GLN A 40 7.98 -9.92 61.66
N LYS A 41 7.74 -10.56 60.51
CA LYS A 41 8.31 -10.14 59.23
C LYS A 41 7.73 -8.81 58.75
N ILE A 42 6.44 -8.57 58.97
CA ILE A 42 5.79 -7.27 58.70
C ILE A 42 6.33 -6.18 59.64
N GLN A 43 6.48 -6.46 60.94
CA GLN A 43 7.14 -5.54 61.87
C GLN A 43 8.58 -5.20 61.43
N SER A 44 9.35 -6.16 60.91
CA SER A 44 10.71 -5.91 60.41
C SER A 44 10.80 -5.07 59.13
N ILE A 45 9.67 -4.82 58.46
CA ILE A 45 9.58 -4.01 57.23
C ILE A 45 8.92 -2.64 57.51
N MET A 46 8.25 -2.45 58.66
CA MET A 46 7.85 -1.12 59.11
C MET A 46 9.05 -0.36 59.66
N PRO A 47 9.38 0.84 59.13
CA PRO A 47 10.39 1.69 59.74
C PRO A 47 9.89 2.22 61.11
N PRO A 48 10.80 2.54 62.05
CA PRO A 48 10.43 3.15 63.32
C PRO A 48 9.76 4.53 63.11
N GLU A 49 8.84 4.91 64.01
CA GLU A 49 7.93 6.07 63.88
C GLU A 49 8.59 7.47 63.92
N GLU A 50 9.90 7.59 63.75
CA GLU A 50 10.64 8.86 63.81
C GLU A 50 11.47 9.12 62.54
N MET A 51 10.81 9.66 61.51
CA MET A 51 11.45 10.39 60.41
C MET A 51 10.68 11.71 60.19
N PRO A 52 11.34 12.83 59.77
CA PRO A 52 10.68 14.14 59.73
C PRO A 52 9.48 14.14 58.78
N GLY A 53 8.28 14.27 59.34
CA GLY A 53 7.03 14.04 58.62
C GLY A 53 6.80 14.95 57.41
N ASP A 54 7.56 16.03 57.26
CA ASP A 54 7.41 17.01 56.19
C ASP A 54 8.04 16.56 54.86
N GLU A 55 9.14 15.79 54.88
CA GLU A 55 9.76 15.26 53.66
C GLU A 55 8.97 14.07 53.12
N TRP A 56 8.61 13.12 53.99
CA TRP A 56 7.75 12.00 53.60
C TRP A 56 6.35 12.49 53.17
N ALA A 57 5.78 13.54 53.79
CA ALA A 57 4.52 14.12 53.31
C ALA A 57 4.67 14.86 51.97
N ARG A 58 5.82 15.46 51.65
CA ARG A 58 6.08 16.04 50.33
C ARG A 58 6.25 14.96 49.27
N GLU A 59 7.04 13.93 49.54
CA GLU A 59 7.26 12.82 48.62
C GLU A 59 5.98 12.01 48.41
N LYS A 60 5.21 11.75 49.48
CA LYS A 60 3.86 11.16 49.40
C LYS A 60 2.92 12.03 48.57
N ARG A 61 2.82 13.35 48.81
CA ARG A 61 1.99 14.23 47.96
C ARG A 61 2.47 14.27 46.51
N ALA A 62 3.77 14.22 46.26
CA ALA A 62 4.35 14.18 44.91
C ALA A 62 4.03 12.86 44.20
N LEU A 63 4.09 11.74 44.91
CA LEU A 63 3.68 10.42 44.42
C LEU A 63 2.17 10.33 44.23
N GLU A 64 1.35 10.85 45.15
CA GLU A 64 -0.11 10.97 44.99
C GLU A 64 -0.47 11.85 43.78
N THR A 65 0.26 12.94 43.56
CA THR A 65 0.09 13.81 42.38
C THR A 65 0.52 13.08 41.10
N LYS A 66 1.63 12.34 41.10
CA LYS A 66 2.05 11.50 39.96
C LYS A 66 1.07 10.37 39.69
N VAL A 67 0.52 9.72 40.71
CA VAL A 67 -0.50 8.68 40.58
C VAL A 67 -1.80 9.29 40.03
N ALA A 68 -2.22 10.46 40.49
CA ALA A 68 -3.37 11.18 39.93
C ALA A 68 -3.13 11.60 38.47
N GLN A 69 -1.93 12.06 38.12
CA GLN A 69 -1.54 12.40 36.74
C GLN A 69 -1.51 11.16 35.83
N LEU A 70 -0.95 10.03 36.30
CA LEU A 70 -0.94 8.76 35.56
C LEU A 70 -2.35 8.17 35.43
N GLN A 71 -3.20 8.29 36.45
CA GLN A 71 -4.62 7.91 36.38
C GLN A 71 -5.41 8.82 35.45
N ALA A 72 -5.08 10.12 35.36
CA ALA A 72 -5.67 11.04 34.40
C ALA A 72 -5.25 10.68 32.97
N ALA A 73 -3.95 10.47 32.72
CA ALA A 73 -3.43 10.04 31.42
C ALA A 73 -4.03 8.70 30.98
N LEU A 74 -4.10 7.70 31.88
CA LEU A 74 -4.70 6.39 31.58
C LEU A 74 -6.24 6.45 31.43
N GLN A 75 -6.90 7.49 31.97
CA GLN A 75 -8.28 7.82 31.60
C GLN A 75 -8.40 8.59 30.29
N GLN A 76 -7.35 9.25 29.82
CA GLN A 76 -7.30 9.98 28.56
C GLN A 76 -7.10 9.00 27.39
N ASP A 77 -6.16 8.04 27.50
CA ASP A 77 -6.02 6.91 26.56
C ASP A 77 -7.31 6.06 26.49
N ARG A 78 -7.97 5.81 27.63
CA ARG A 78 -9.29 5.14 27.68
C ARG A 78 -10.44 5.98 27.15
N ARG A 79 -10.21 7.22 26.74
CA ARG A 79 -11.19 8.13 26.15
C ARG A 79 -10.84 8.50 24.70
N ASP A 80 -9.81 7.92 24.12
CA ASP A 80 -9.51 8.14 22.71
C ASP A 80 -10.64 7.54 21.84
N PRO A 81 -11.43 8.36 21.13
CA PRO A 81 -12.62 7.85 20.44
C PRO A 81 -12.28 7.00 19.21
N GLY A 82 -11.12 7.26 18.59
CA GLY A 82 -10.64 6.54 17.41
C GLY A 82 -10.40 5.07 17.71
N LEU A 83 -9.51 4.75 18.66
CA LEU A 83 -9.20 3.37 19.05
C LEU A 83 -10.42 2.60 19.59
N LYS A 84 -11.42 3.30 20.13
CA LYS A 84 -12.71 2.67 20.50
C LYS A 84 -13.58 2.38 19.28
N ALA A 85 -13.74 3.34 18.37
CA ALA A 85 -14.51 3.16 17.15
C ALA A 85 -13.88 2.10 16.23
N GLU A 86 -12.54 2.01 16.17
CA GLU A 86 -11.80 0.97 15.47
C GLU A 86 -12.00 -0.41 16.12
N LEU A 87 -11.92 -0.50 17.45
CA LEU A 87 -12.20 -1.75 18.16
C LEU A 87 -13.68 -2.17 18.02
N GLU A 88 -14.61 -1.23 18.05
CA GLU A 88 -16.04 -1.46 17.80
C GLU A 88 -16.26 -1.91 16.34
N SER A 89 -15.61 -1.29 15.34
CA SER A 89 -15.66 -1.73 13.94
C SER A 89 -15.10 -3.14 13.75
N CYS A 90 -13.94 -3.46 14.35
CA CYS A 90 -13.36 -4.80 14.28
C CYS A 90 -14.21 -5.86 15.02
N LEU A 91 -14.96 -5.47 16.06
CA LEU A 91 -15.93 -6.34 16.74
C LEU A 91 -17.19 -6.55 15.90
N ASP A 92 -17.71 -5.50 15.26
CA ASP A 92 -18.84 -5.57 14.33
C ASP A 92 -18.51 -6.38 13.08
N GLU A 93 -17.30 -6.24 12.53
CA GLU A 93 -16.77 -7.09 11.45
C GLU A 93 -16.66 -8.55 11.91
N ASN A 94 -16.17 -8.81 13.13
CA ASN A 94 -16.15 -10.17 13.68
C ASN A 94 -17.55 -10.76 13.81
N LEU A 95 -18.52 -9.98 14.31
CA LEU A 95 -19.92 -10.39 14.43
C LEU A 95 -20.54 -10.67 13.05
N GLN A 96 -20.28 -9.83 12.04
CA GLN A 96 -20.73 -10.06 10.67
C GLN A 96 -20.11 -11.32 10.05
N LEU A 97 -18.80 -11.56 10.26
CA LEU A 97 -18.12 -12.78 9.82
C LEU A 97 -18.66 -14.02 10.53
N GLN A 98 -18.95 -13.94 11.84
CA GLN A 98 -19.56 -15.00 12.63
C GLN A 98 -20.97 -15.32 12.12
N GLU A 99 -21.81 -14.30 11.86
CA GLU A 99 -23.13 -14.47 11.26
C GLU A 99 -23.07 -15.08 9.87
N MET A 100 -22.14 -14.65 9.02
CA MET A 100 -21.95 -15.20 7.68
C MET A 100 -21.51 -16.67 7.73
N LEU A 101 -20.61 -17.01 8.66
CA LEU A 101 -20.21 -18.39 8.91
C LEU A 101 -21.41 -19.24 9.37
N ASP A 102 -22.25 -18.73 10.26
CA ASP A 102 -23.42 -19.48 10.76
C ASP A 102 -24.58 -19.54 9.75
N ARG A 103 -24.70 -18.56 8.84
CA ARG A 103 -25.55 -18.65 7.63
C ARG A 103 -25.05 -19.79 6.72
N LYS A 104 -23.75 -19.83 6.41
CA LYS A 104 -23.17 -20.87 5.55
C LYS A 104 -23.21 -22.27 6.18
N LYS A 105 -23.09 -22.40 7.51
CA LYS A 105 -23.35 -23.67 8.20
C LYS A 105 -24.81 -24.13 8.07
N ARG A 106 -25.78 -23.21 8.13
CA ARG A 106 -27.21 -23.55 7.96
C ARG A 106 -27.51 -24.00 6.53
N GLU A 107 -27.07 -23.24 5.53
CA GLU A 107 -27.17 -23.63 4.10
C GLU A 107 -26.54 -25.01 3.84
N LEU A 108 -25.38 -25.31 4.46
CA LEU A 108 -24.73 -26.62 4.35
C LEU A 108 -25.54 -27.74 5.03
N ASN A 109 -26.16 -27.49 6.18
CA ASN A 109 -26.99 -28.48 6.86
C ASN A 109 -28.33 -28.71 6.13
N GLU A 110 -28.90 -27.66 5.53
CA GLU A 110 -30.11 -27.72 4.70
C GLU A 110 -29.84 -28.58 3.45
N THR A 111 -28.79 -28.26 2.69
CA THR A 111 -28.40 -29.05 1.49
C THR A 111 -28.00 -30.50 1.82
N GLN A 112 -27.40 -30.77 2.99
CA GLN A 112 -27.19 -32.14 3.47
C GLN A 112 -28.51 -32.87 3.76
N SER A 113 -29.49 -32.18 4.34
CA SER A 113 -30.81 -32.74 4.65
C SER A 113 -31.60 -33.04 3.36
N GLU A 114 -31.58 -32.13 2.39
CA GLU A 114 -32.14 -32.34 1.06
C GLU A 114 -31.48 -33.52 0.33
N LEU A 115 -30.16 -33.65 0.41
CA LEU A 115 -29.43 -34.79 -0.17
C LEU A 115 -29.81 -36.13 0.48
N ILE A 116 -30.10 -36.15 1.78
CA ILE A 116 -30.60 -37.34 2.49
C ILE A 116 -32.03 -37.66 2.01
N GLN A 117 -32.90 -36.67 1.91
CA GLN A 117 -34.27 -36.85 1.43
C GLN A 117 -34.29 -37.41 -0.01
N LEU A 118 -33.53 -36.82 -0.93
CA LEU A 118 -33.40 -37.29 -2.31
C LEU A 118 -32.87 -38.72 -2.42
N ARG A 119 -32.02 -39.17 -1.50
CA ARG A 119 -31.58 -40.58 -1.42
C ARG A 119 -32.72 -41.49 -0.98
N MET A 120 -33.49 -41.11 0.04
CA MET A 120 -34.64 -41.88 0.51
C MET A 120 -35.75 -41.98 -0.56
N ASP A 121 -36.01 -40.89 -1.28
CA ASP A 121 -36.99 -40.84 -2.37
C ASP A 121 -36.55 -41.72 -3.55
N LYS A 122 -35.25 -41.67 -3.90
CA LYS A 122 -34.65 -42.59 -4.89
C LYS A 122 -34.80 -44.06 -4.45
N GLU A 123 -34.45 -44.39 -3.21
CA GLU A 123 -34.60 -45.75 -2.68
C GLU A 123 -36.07 -46.20 -2.62
N HIS A 124 -37.02 -45.28 -2.49
CA HIS A 124 -38.44 -45.58 -2.56
C HIS A 124 -38.92 -45.85 -3.99
N ALA A 125 -38.51 -45.02 -4.95
CA ALA A 125 -38.80 -45.24 -6.37
C ALA A 125 -38.18 -46.55 -6.89
N GLU A 126 -36.95 -46.88 -6.45
CA GLU A 126 -36.32 -48.18 -6.78
C GLU A 126 -37.07 -49.38 -6.18
N ARG A 127 -37.70 -49.23 -5.00
CA ARG A 127 -38.55 -50.28 -4.42
C ARG A 127 -39.85 -50.45 -5.20
N GLN A 128 -40.53 -49.36 -5.53
CA GLN A 128 -41.74 -49.38 -6.36
C GLN A 128 -41.48 -49.97 -7.75
N ALA A 129 -40.32 -49.68 -8.35
CA ALA A 129 -39.93 -50.29 -9.63
C ALA A 129 -39.80 -51.82 -9.53
N ARG A 130 -39.12 -52.34 -8.50
CA ARG A 130 -39.00 -53.79 -8.25
C ARG A 130 -40.35 -54.45 -7.97
N GLU A 131 -41.22 -53.82 -7.18
CA GLU A 131 -42.58 -54.31 -6.91
C GLU A 131 -43.42 -54.43 -8.21
N LEU A 132 -43.26 -53.49 -9.15
CA LEU A 132 -43.91 -53.55 -10.47
C LEU A 132 -43.28 -54.60 -11.40
N GLU A 133 -41.96 -54.79 -11.34
CA GLU A 133 -41.25 -55.85 -12.07
C GLU A 133 -41.68 -57.25 -11.59
N ASP A 134 -41.84 -57.44 -10.27
CA ASP A 134 -42.32 -58.68 -9.66
C ASP A 134 -43.79 -58.96 -10.06
N GLN A 135 -44.69 -57.96 -10.00
CA GLN A 135 -46.08 -58.11 -10.47
C GLN A 135 -46.16 -58.46 -11.96
N LEU A 136 -45.30 -57.88 -12.80
CA LEU A 136 -45.22 -58.23 -14.22
C LEU A 136 -44.69 -59.66 -14.45
N ALA A 137 -43.83 -60.16 -13.56
CA ALA A 137 -43.41 -61.56 -13.58
C ALA A 137 -44.56 -62.49 -13.18
N GLU A 138 -45.31 -62.17 -12.10
CA GLU A 138 -46.47 -62.94 -11.66
C GLU A 138 -47.55 -63.07 -12.75
N PHE A 139 -47.96 -61.96 -13.39
CA PHE A 139 -48.93 -62.02 -14.49
C PHE A 139 -48.43 -62.83 -15.71
N GLN A 140 -47.13 -62.76 -16.03
CA GLN A 140 -46.53 -63.60 -17.08
C GLN A 140 -46.53 -65.09 -16.73
N ASP A 141 -46.64 -65.43 -15.45
CA ASP A 141 -46.60 -66.79 -14.92
C ASP A 141 -48.01 -67.36 -14.75
N GLU A 142 -49.00 -66.52 -14.41
CA GLU A 142 -50.43 -66.83 -14.46
C GLU A 142 -50.91 -67.09 -15.90
N LEU A 143 -50.51 -66.26 -16.86
CA LEU A 143 -50.78 -66.45 -18.29
C LEU A 143 -50.25 -67.78 -18.86
N ARG A 144 -49.27 -68.42 -18.19
CA ARG A 144 -48.76 -69.75 -18.56
C ARG A 144 -49.56 -70.89 -17.94
N ARG A 145 -50.35 -70.63 -16.91
CA ARG A 145 -51.08 -71.64 -16.13
C ARG A 145 -52.52 -71.86 -16.59
N GLU A 146 -53.19 -70.83 -17.12
CA GLU A 146 -54.59 -70.94 -17.55
C GLU A 146 -54.78 -71.03 -19.08
N HIS A 147 -55.11 -72.22 -19.58
CA HIS A 147 -55.68 -72.45 -20.92
C HIS A 147 -56.76 -73.54 -20.84
N GLY A 148 -58.01 -73.16 -20.52
CA GLY A 148 -59.02 -74.12 -20.03
C GLY A 148 -60.51 -73.84 -20.27
N SER A 149 -60.91 -72.97 -21.20
CA SER A 149 -62.32 -72.80 -21.58
C SER A 149 -62.45 -72.23 -22.99
N LYS A 150 -63.37 -72.75 -23.83
CA LYS A 150 -63.41 -72.43 -25.28
C LYS A 150 -64.22 -71.17 -25.64
N THR A 151 -65.20 -70.78 -24.83
CA THR A 151 -65.86 -69.46 -24.96
C THR A 151 -64.93 -68.36 -24.49
N ASP A 152 -64.20 -68.62 -23.39
CA ASP A 152 -63.17 -67.70 -22.92
C ASP A 152 -61.99 -67.68 -23.89
N LEU A 153 -61.63 -68.80 -24.55
CA LEU A 153 -60.59 -68.79 -25.60
C LEU A 153 -60.91 -67.85 -26.77
N VAL A 154 -62.17 -67.73 -27.19
CA VAL A 154 -62.57 -66.82 -28.28
C VAL A 154 -62.62 -65.37 -27.80
N SER A 155 -63.14 -65.12 -26.59
CA SER A 155 -63.09 -63.79 -25.95
C SER A 155 -61.64 -63.32 -25.72
N CYS A 156 -60.80 -64.19 -25.16
CA CYS A 156 -59.37 -63.99 -24.98
C CYS A 156 -58.65 -63.87 -26.32
N GLN A 157 -59.04 -64.58 -27.39
CA GLN A 157 -58.46 -64.34 -28.73
C GLN A 157 -58.78 -62.95 -29.27
N ALA A 158 -60.02 -62.47 -29.10
CA ALA A 158 -60.40 -61.11 -29.48
C ALA A 158 -59.61 -60.07 -28.65
N GLN A 159 -59.59 -60.22 -27.33
CA GLN A 159 -58.82 -59.37 -26.42
C GLN A 159 -57.31 -59.43 -26.71
N LEU A 160 -56.74 -60.59 -27.05
CA LEU A 160 -55.33 -60.75 -27.44
C LEU A 160 -55.01 -60.09 -28.78
N MET A 161 -55.96 -60.02 -29.72
CA MET A 161 -55.83 -59.27 -30.97
C MET A 161 -55.90 -57.75 -30.73
N GLU A 162 -56.84 -57.29 -29.89
CA GLU A 162 -56.92 -55.88 -29.48
C GLU A 162 -55.65 -55.44 -28.71
N LEU A 163 -55.17 -56.27 -27.77
CA LEU A 163 -53.92 -56.07 -27.06
C LEU A 163 -52.70 -56.08 -28.00
N HIS A 164 -52.69 -56.92 -29.05
CA HIS A 164 -51.64 -56.87 -30.08
C HIS A 164 -51.66 -55.57 -30.87
N GLN A 165 -52.84 -55.07 -31.27
CA GLN A 165 -52.96 -53.79 -31.98
C GLN A 165 -52.59 -52.60 -31.09
N LEU A 166 -52.97 -52.62 -29.81
CA LEU A 166 -52.56 -51.62 -28.83
C LEU A 166 -51.04 -51.67 -28.60
N LYS A 167 -50.46 -52.87 -28.46
CA LYS A 167 -49.00 -53.06 -28.37
C LYS A 167 -48.28 -52.50 -29.60
N GLN A 168 -48.75 -52.78 -30.81
CA GLN A 168 -48.16 -52.23 -32.04
C GLN A 168 -48.20 -50.70 -32.07
N LYS A 169 -49.35 -50.09 -31.74
CA LYS A 169 -49.48 -48.62 -31.65
C LYS A 169 -48.58 -48.00 -30.58
N LEU A 170 -48.41 -48.68 -29.43
CA LEU A 170 -47.50 -48.26 -28.37
C LEU A 170 -46.03 -48.40 -28.80
N GLU A 171 -45.65 -49.48 -29.49
CA GLU A 171 -44.30 -49.64 -30.05
C GLU A 171 -44.00 -48.60 -31.15
N GLU A 172 -44.96 -48.27 -32.01
CA GLU A 172 -44.81 -47.21 -33.02
C GLU A 172 -44.66 -45.83 -32.36
N SER A 173 -45.48 -45.54 -31.36
CA SER A 173 -45.37 -44.31 -30.55
C SER A 173 -44.03 -44.22 -29.83
N LEU A 174 -43.54 -45.33 -29.28
CA LEU A 174 -42.24 -45.42 -28.61
C LEU A 174 -41.09 -45.22 -29.60
N ARG A 175 -41.12 -45.88 -30.77
CA ARG A 175 -40.15 -45.64 -31.87
C ARG A 175 -40.16 -44.20 -32.37
N GLN A 176 -41.32 -43.53 -32.38
CA GLN A 176 -41.38 -42.11 -32.68
C GLN A 176 -40.72 -41.28 -31.59
N ARG A 177 -41.02 -41.52 -30.31
CA ARG A 177 -40.36 -40.84 -29.18
C ARG A 177 -38.85 -41.10 -29.12
N GLU A 178 -38.38 -42.28 -29.49
CA GLU A 178 -36.94 -42.59 -29.61
C GLU A 178 -36.26 -41.73 -30.69
N ARG A 179 -36.92 -41.52 -31.84
CA ARG A 179 -36.42 -40.62 -32.90
C ARG A 179 -36.41 -39.17 -32.45
N GLU A 180 -37.49 -38.70 -31.81
CA GLU A 180 -37.59 -37.35 -31.25
C GLU A 180 -36.51 -37.12 -30.18
N LEU A 181 -36.32 -38.06 -29.24
CA LEU A 181 -35.23 -38.00 -28.26
C LEU A 181 -33.84 -38.04 -28.90
N THR A 182 -33.66 -38.74 -30.02
CA THR A 182 -32.39 -38.77 -30.76
C THR A 182 -32.13 -37.43 -31.45
N ALA A 183 -33.15 -36.82 -32.06
CA ALA A 183 -33.05 -35.49 -32.66
C ALA A 183 -32.76 -34.41 -31.59
N LEU A 184 -33.47 -34.44 -30.45
CA LEU A 184 -33.23 -33.52 -29.33
C LEU A 184 -31.83 -33.72 -28.71
N LYS A 185 -31.33 -34.95 -28.60
CA LYS A 185 -29.93 -35.23 -28.20
C LYS A 185 -28.91 -34.75 -29.24
N GLY A 186 -29.29 -34.66 -30.51
CA GLY A 186 -28.48 -34.04 -31.57
C GLY A 186 -28.42 -32.52 -31.38
N ALA A 187 -29.58 -31.87 -31.35
CA ALA A 187 -29.70 -30.43 -31.15
C ALA A 187 -29.00 -29.95 -29.88
N LEU A 188 -29.18 -30.63 -28.74
CA LEU A 188 -28.51 -30.28 -27.48
C LEU A 188 -26.98 -30.42 -27.58
N LYS A 189 -26.45 -31.40 -28.33
CA LYS A 189 -25.00 -31.51 -28.57
C LYS A 189 -24.47 -30.39 -29.45
N GLU A 190 -25.25 -29.96 -30.44
CA GLU A 190 -24.90 -28.83 -31.31
C GLU A 190 -24.91 -27.52 -30.50
N GLU A 191 -25.93 -27.31 -29.66
CA GLU A 191 -26.10 -26.14 -28.79
C GLU A 191 -25.01 -26.05 -27.71
N VAL A 192 -24.66 -27.17 -27.06
CA VAL A 192 -23.49 -27.24 -26.16
C VAL A 192 -22.21 -26.93 -26.93
N ALA A 193 -22.02 -27.49 -28.13
CA ALA A 193 -20.84 -27.21 -28.93
C ALA A 193 -20.77 -25.76 -29.46
N THR A 194 -21.89 -25.07 -29.70
CA THR A 194 -21.88 -23.63 -30.02
C THR A 194 -21.52 -22.82 -28.80
N HIS A 195 -22.11 -23.13 -27.65
CA HIS A 195 -21.81 -22.46 -26.37
C HIS A 195 -20.34 -22.66 -25.94
N ASP A 196 -19.76 -23.85 -26.13
CA ASP A 196 -18.34 -24.12 -25.88
C ASP A 196 -17.44 -23.24 -26.79
N ARG A 197 -17.77 -23.11 -28.08
CA ARG A 197 -17.04 -22.23 -29.02
C ARG A 197 -17.20 -20.74 -28.68
N GLU A 198 -18.37 -20.33 -28.20
CA GLU A 198 -18.62 -18.96 -27.74
C GLU A 198 -17.82 -18.65 -26.47
N ILE A 199 -17.72 -19.60 -25.52
CA ILE A 199 -16.83 -19.49 -24.35
C ILE A 199 -15.37 -19.40 -24.79
N GLU A 200 -14.93 -20.22 -25.74
CA GLU A 200 -13.56 -20.17 -26.27
C GLU A 200 -13.26 -18.82 -26.93
N ALA A 201 -14.16 -18.33 -27.81
CA ALA A 201 -14.02 -17.02 -28.44
C ALA A 201 -13.98 -15.87 -27.43
N LEU A 202 -14.81 -15.92 -26.38
CA LEU A 202 -14.77 -14.93 -25.29
C LEU A 202 -13.44 -15.00 -24.52
N ARG A 203 -12.92 -16.20 -24.23
CA ARG A 203 -11.60 -16.37 -23.57
C ARG A 203 -10.46 -15.83 -24.42
N GLU A 204 -10.48 -16.09 -25.73
CA GLU A 204 -9.51 -15.55 -26.68
C GLU A 204 -9.59 -14.02 -26.74
N GLN A 205 -10.80 -13.45 -26.80
CA GLN A 205 -10.99 -12.00 -26.74
C GLN A 205 -10.45 -11.41 -25.43
N TYR A 206 -10.78 -11.98 -24.26
CA TYR A 206 -10.22 -11.54 -22.98
C TYR A 206 -8.69 -11.64 -22.95
N SER A 207 -8.09 -12.69 -23.52
CA SER A 207 -6.63 -12.79 -23.58
C SER A 207 -6.00 -11.72 -24.47
N ALA A 208 -6.58 -11.46 -25.65
CA ALA A 208 -6.12 -10.41 -26.56
C ALA A 208 -6.28 -9.01 -25.96
N ASP A 209 -7.37 -8.73 -25.25
CA ASP A 209 -7.60 -7.45 -24.60
C ASP A 209 -6.68 -7.25 -23.37
N MET A 210 -6.37 -8.32 -22.63
CA MET A 210 -5.34 -8.28 -21.59
C MET A 210 -3.92 -8.06 -22.15
N GLU A 211 -3.60 -8.58 -23.34
CA GLU A 211 -2.32 -8.31 -24.03
C GLU A 211 -2.23 -6.88 -24.57
N LYS A 212 -3.33 -6.34 -25.12
CA LYS A 212 -3.43 -4.90 -25.48
C LYS A 212 -3.24 -4.01 -24.24
N LEU A 213 -3.86 -4.37 -23.11
CA LEU A 213 -3.72 -3.61 -21.87
C LEU A 213 -2.28 -3.67 -21.33
N ARG A 214 -1.63 -4.85 -21.36
CA ARG A 214 -0.22 -5.00 -20.98
C ARG A 214 0.71 -4.16 -21.86
N SER A 215 0.55 -4.23 -23.19
CA SER A 215 1.39 -3.45 -24.12
C SER A 215 1.14 -1.94 -24.02
N SER A 216 -0.11 -1.51 -23.78
CA SER A 216 -0.43 -0.10 -23.47
C SER A 216 0.21 0.35 -22.15
N MET A 217 0.14 -0.46 -21.10
CA MET A 217 0.79 -0.18 -19.81
C MET A 217 2.33 -0.12 -19.94
N GLU A 218 2.91 -1.00 -20.77
CA GLU A 218 4.35 -0.98 -21.06
C GLU A 218 4.74 0.31 -21.81
N GLN A 219 3.96 0.73 -22.82
CA GLN A 219 4.18 2.00 -23.52
C GLN A 219 4.08 3.21 -22.59
N VAL A 220 3.10 3.24 -21.67
CA VAL A 220 2.97 4.29 -20.65
C VAL A 220 4.18 4.28 -19.71
N SER A 221 4.65 3.11 -19.27
CA SER A 221 5.84 2.97 -18.43
C SER A 221 7.11 3.46 -19.13
N GLN A 222 7.29 3.12 -20.41
CA GLN A 222 8.40 3.60 -21.25
C GLN A 222 8.33 5.12 -21.45
N SER A 223 7.14 5.68 -21.67
CA SER A 223 6.93 7.13 -21.78
C SER A 223 7.26 7.85 -20.47
N GLN A 224 6.79 7.33 -19.33
CA GLN A 224 7.10 7.85 -18.00
C GLN A 224 8.61 7.84 -17.72
N ALA A 225 9.30 6.74 -18.02
CA ALA A 225 10.76 6.66 -17.89
C ALA A 225 11.49 7.67 -18.80
N GLY A 226 10.96 7.94 -19.99
CA GLY A 226 11.45 9.00 -20.88
C GLY A 226 11.29 10.40 -20.28
N ILE A 227 10.10 10.71 -19.75
CA ILE A 227 9.78 11.99 -19.08
C ILE A 227 10.67 12.18 -17.84
N GLU A 228 10.91 11.13 -17.06
CA GLU A 228 11.80 11.17 -15.89
C GLU A 228 13.27 11.40 -16.30
N ALA A 229 13.73 10.75 -17.36
CA ALA A 229 15.07 10.98 -17.91
C ALA A 229 15.24 12.43 -18.43
N GLU A 230 14.24 13.00 -19.09
CA GLU A 230 14.24 14.41 -19.49
C GLU A 230 14.18 15.35 -18.27
N ARG A 231 13.34 15.07 -17.28
CA ARG A 231 13.29 15.83 -16.02
C ARG A 231 14.65 15.83 -15.31
N LEU A 232 15.36 14.69 -15.30
CA LEU A 232 16.71 14.62 -14.74
C LEU A 232 17.72 15.45 -15.55
N ARG A 233 17.66 15.43 -16.88
CA ARG A 233 18.48 16.29 -17.75
C ARG A 233 18.19 17.79 -17.56
N VAL A 234 16.92 18.18 -17.45
CA VAL A 234 16.52 19.56 -17.14
C VAL A 234 17.00 19.96 -15.74
N ASN A 235 16.92 19.07 -14.75
CA ASN A 235 17.45 19.34 -13.42
C ASN A 235 18.98 19.47 -13.39
N THR A 236 19.74 18.77 -14.25
CA THR A 236 21.19 18.96 -14.33
C THR A 236 21.56 20.24 -15.09
N THR A 237 20.85 20.61 -16.16
CA THR A 237 21.07 21.90 -16.83
C THR A 237 20.68 23.08 -15.95
N VAL A 238 19.57 23.01 -15.21
CA VAL A 238 19.17 24.05 -14.24
C VAL A 238 20.22 24.21 -13.14
N ARG A 239 20.74 23.13 -12.56
CA ARG A 239 21.83 23.23 -11.56
C ARG A 239 23.12 23.81 -12.16
N SER A 240 23.46 23.44 -13.39
CA SER A 240 24.61 24.02 -14.11
C SER A 240 24.45 25.53 -14.32
N LEU A 241 23.26 25.98 -14.75
CA LEU A 241 22.93 27.39 -14.91
C LEU A 241 22.90 28.14 -13.57
N GLN A 242 22.44 27.50 -12.49
CA GLN A 242 22.49 28.05 -11.14
C GLN A 242 23.94 28.25 -10.66
N GLN A 243 24.83 27.26 -10.90
CA GLN A 243 26.24 27.40 -10.60
C GLN A 243 26.88 28.54 -11.40
N GLN A 244 26.65 28.59 -12.71
CA GLN A 244 27.16 29.69 -13.56
C GLN A 244 26.67 31.07 -13.11
N LEU A 245 25.42 31.18 -12.63
CA LEU A 245 24.89 32.43 -12.09
C LEU A 245 25.55 32.82 -10.76
N GLU A 246 25.92 31.85 -9.92
CA GLU A 246 26.64 32.11 -8.67
C GLU A 246 28.12 32.44 -8.95
N ASP A 247 28.78 31.71 -9.84
CA ASP A 247 30.14 32.01 -10.31
C ASP A 247 30.22 33.46 -10.84
N CYS A 248 29.25 33.90 -11.66
CA CYS A 248 29.16 35.28 -12.13
C CYS A 248 28.87 36.31 -11.02
N ARG A 249 28.20 35.93 -9.92
CA ARG A 249 27.99 36.81 -8.75
C ARG A 249 29.25 36.93 -7.91
N ASP A 250 29.97 35.84 -7.72
CA ASP A 250 31.25 35.81 -7.02
C ASP A 250 32.32 36.60 -7.80
N GLU A 251 32.40 36.42 -9.12
CA GLU A 251 33.23 37.26 -10.00
C GLU A 251 32.85 38.74 -9.87
N SER A 252 31.56 39.08 -9.94
CA SER A 252 31.10 40.46 -9.79
C SER A 252 31.43 41.04 -8.41
N SER A 253 31.35 40.22 -7.35
CA SER A 253 31.67 40.62 -5.98
C SER A 253 33.18 40.84 -5.81
N HIS A 254 34.00 39.95 -6.38
CA HIS A 254 35.45 40.10 -6.44
C HIS A 254 35.87 41.37 -7.17
N TRP A 255 35.29 41.66 -8.35
CA TRP A 255 35.58 42.90 -9.07
C TRP A 255 35.15 44.16 -8.30
N MET A 256 34.05 44.10 -7.55
CA MET A 256 33.63 45.20 -6.66
C MET A 256 34.58 45.40 -5.49
N GLU A 257 35.08 44.31 -4.88
CA GLU A 257 36.08 44.37 -3.81
C GLU A 257 37.42 44.93 -4.33
N GLN A 258 37.91 44.45 -5.48
CA GLN A 258 39.10 44.97 -6.17
C GLN A 258 38.98 46.47 -6.53
N PHE A 259 37.78 46.91 -6.92
CA PHE A 259 37.51 48.33 -7.15
C PHE A 259 37.53 49.14 -5.84
N HIS A 260 37.05 48.57 -4.72
CA HIS A 260 37.10 49.21 -3.42
C HIS A 260 38.52 49.28 -2.84
N THR A 261 39.32 48.23 -2.93
CA THR A 261 40.74 48.25 -2.54
C THR A 261 41.51 49.29 -3.36
N SER A 262 41.42 49.24 -4.69
CA SER A 262 42.07 50.21 -5.59
C SER A 262 41.66 51.66 -5.30
N ARG A 263 40.38 51.90 -4.97
CA ARG A 263 39.85 53.22 -4.58
C ARG A 263 40.42 53.68 -3.24
N ASP A 264 40.60 52.77 -2.31
CA ASP A 264 41.03 53.09 -0.95
C ASP A 264 42.56 53.23 -0.87
N GLU A 265 43.32 52.47 -1.65
CA GLU A 265 44.74 52.72 -1.97
C GLU A 265 44.95 54.08 -2.66
N LEU A 266 44.06 54.47 -3.58
CA LEU A 266 44.09 55.80 -4.19
C LEU A 266 43.78 56.92 -3.17
N ARG A 267 43.09 56.61 -2.07
CA ARG A 267 42.88 57.55 -0.95
C ARG A 267 44.10 57.60 -0.02
N THR A 268 44.74 56.48 0.30
CA THR A 268 45.95 56.47 1.15
C THR A 268 47.11 57.16 0.44
N THR A 269 47.40 56.80 -0.81
CA THR A 269 48.43 57.48 -1.62
C THR A 269 48.15 58.98 -1.79
N LYS A 270 46.87 59.40 -1.88
CA LYS A 270 46.50 60.81 -1.87
C LYS A 270 46.75 61.48 -0.51
N GLN A 271 46.55 60.78 0.61
CA GLN A 271 46.85 61.28 1.95
C GLN A 271 48.37 61.39 2.18
N GLU A 272 49.13 60.36 1.79
CA GLU A 272 50.60 60.36 1.80
C GLU A 272 51.17 61.49 0.95
N LEU A 273 50.64 61.73 -0.27
CA LEU A 273 51.02 62.88 -1.10
C LEU A 273 50.67 64.24 -0.49
N LEU A 274 49.70 64.31 0.43
CA LEU A 274 49.42 65.53 1.19
C LEU A 274 50.37 65.67 2.40
N GLN A 275 50.70 64.57 3.08
CA GLN A 275 51.73 64.55 4.14
C GLN A 275 53.10 64.93 3.57
N LEU A 276 53.56 64.29 2.50
CA LEU A 276 54.80 64.62 1.81
C LEU A 276 54.84 66.06 1.26
N ARG A 277 53.69 66.68 0.97
CA ARG A 277 53.62 68.11 0.63
C ARG A 277 53.83 69.01 1.83
N LEU A 278 53.21 68.67 2.97
CA LEU A 278 53.39 69.37 4.24
C LEU A 278 54.83 69.20 4.75
N GLU A 279 55.36 67.97 4.79
CA GLU A 279 56.76 67.69 5.14
C GLU A 279 57.73 68.40 4.19
N ARG A 280 57.43 68.48 2.89
CA ARG A 280 58.23 69.27 1.94
C ARG A 280 58.11 70.77 2.23
N GLU A 281 56.94 71.29 2.60
CA GLU A 281 56.77 72.70 2.97
C GLU A 281 57.50 73.02 4.28
N GLU A 282 57.44 72.14 5.28
CA GLU A 282 58.23 72.20 6.51
C GLU A 282 59.74 72.15 6.22
N LEU A 283 60.20 71.21 5.38
CA LEU A 283 61.60 71.13 4.94
C LEU A 283 62.02 72.30 4.05
N GLU A 284 61.12 72.90 3.27
CA GLU A 284 61.39 74.11 2.49
C GLU A 284 61.55 75.33 3.42
N ASP A 285 60.76 75.43 4.49
CA ASP A 285 60.91 76.45 5.54
C ASP A 285 62.15 76.19 6.43
N GLU A 286 62.46 74.95 6.81
CA GLU A 286 63.73 74.60 7.48
C GLU A 286 64.92 74.91 6.59
N LEU A 287 64.85 74.59 5.29
CA LEU A 287 65.92 74.83 4.33
C LEU A 287 66.05 76.32 3.98
N LYS A 288 64.97 77.10 4.13
CA LYS A 288 64.97 78.57 4.10
C LYS A 288 65.59 79.15 5.36
N GLU A 289 65.26 78.63 6.54
CA GLU A 289 65.91 79.02 7.80
C GLU A 289 67.40 78.65 7.80
N LEU A 290 67.76 77.47 7.28
CA LEU A 290 69.14 77.07 7.03
C LEU A 290 69.80 77.92 5.95
N LYS A 291 69.09 78.35 4.89
CA LYS A 291 69.60 79.33 3.91
C LYS A 291 69.77 80.72 4.50
N ASP A 292 69.03 81.11 5.53
CA ASP A 292 69.25 82.36 6.25
C ASP A 292 70.45 82.22 7.21
N ARG A 293 70.57 81.09 7.91
CA ARG A 293 71.73 80.71 8.75
C ARG A 293 73.02 80.53 7.93
N ILE A 294 72.93 80.01 6.70
CA ILE A 294 74.03 79.89 5.71
C ILE A 294 74.18 81.19 4.88
N GLY A 295 73.15 82.03 4.83
CA GLY A 295 73.23 83.42 4.37
C GLY A 295 74.18 84.23 5.26
N ALA A 296 74.20 83.92 6.56
CA ALA A 296 75.21 84.41 7.50
C ALA A 296 76.60 83.74 7.35
N LYS A 297 76.75 82.64 6.59
CA LYS A 297 78.03 81.92 6.33
C LYS A 297 78.05 81.19 4.97
N LYS A 298 78.39 81.90 3.89
CA LYS A 298 78.66 81.38 2.52
C LYS A 298 80.19 81.31 2.25
N PRO A 299 80.72 80.55 1.25
CA PRO A 299 80.10 79.62 0.29
C PRO A 299 80.64 78.16 0.48
N GLN A 300 80.64 77.16 -0.43
CA GLN A 300 80.43 77.09 -1.89
C GLN A 300 79.92 75.69 -2.39
N THR A 301 80.29 75.25 -3.59
CA THR A 301 79.74 74.16 -4.45
C THR A 301 80.88 73.51 -5.29
N PRO A 302 80.76 72.38 -6.07
CA PRO A 302 79.56 71.85 -6.76
C PRO A 302 79.36 70.30 -6.97
N GLU A 303 78.22 70.00 -7.61
CA GLU A 303 77.65 68.80 -8.27
C GLU A 303 78.50 68.12 -9.40
N PRO A 304 78.08 67.04 -10.18
CA PRO A 304 76.70 66.50 -10.47
C PRO A 304 76.47 64.94 -10.71
N ARG A 305 75.19 64.56 -10.93
CA ARG A 305 74.63 63.43 -11.77
C ARG A 305 74.62 61.97 -11.24
N PRO A 306 73.55 61.17 -11.52
CA PRO A 306 73.25 60.60 -12.86
C PRO A 306 71.79 60.68 -13.35
N SER A 307 71.61 60.82 -14.67
CA SER A 307 70.32 61.09 -15.35
C SER A 307 69.71 59.87 -16.09
N GLU A 308 70.32 58.69 -15.97
CA GLU A 308 70.07 57.56 -16.88
C GLU A 308 69.02 56.57 -16.35
N ALA A 309 68.90 56.39 -15.03
CA ALA A 309 67.91 55.50 -14.41
C ALA A 309 66.46 55.96 -14.70
N LEU A 310 66.14 57.23 -14.43
CA LEU A 310 64.85 57.86 -14.76
C LEU A 310 64.49 57.73 -16.25
N SER A 311 65.50 57.77 -17.14
CA SER A 311 65.28 57.59 -18.58
C SER A 311 64.95 56.14 -18.97
N GLN A 312 65.40 55.14 -18.20
CA GLN A 312 65.01 53.74 -18.38
C GLN A 312 63.64 53.44 -17.75
N GLU A 313 63.33 54.01 -16.60
CA GLU A 313 62.02 53.85 -15.94
C GLU A 313 60.90 54.49 -16.76
N LEU A 314 61.09 55.70 -17.27
CA LEU A 314 60.12 56.35 -18.17
C LEU A 314 59.88 55.52 -19.44
N ARG A 315 60.93 54.86 -19.96
CA ARG A 315 60.81 53.93 -21.11
C ARG A 315 60.03 52.67 -20.74
N ARG A 316 60.26 52.06 -19.58
CA ARG A 316 59.48 50.91 -19.09
C ARG A 316 58.00 51.28 -18.93
N CYS A 317 57.69 52.34 -18.17
CA CYS A 317 56.31 52.81 -18.03
C CYS A 317 55.64 53.15 -19.38
N SER A 318 56.39 53.69 -20.36
CA SER A 318 55.84 53.93 -21.70
C SER A 318 55.52 52.63 -22.47
N ALA A 319 56.35 51.59 -22.30
CA ALA A 319 56.13 50.28 -22.90
C ALA A 319 54.95 49.54 -22.24
N ASP A 320 54.84 49.60 -20.92
CA ASP A 320 53.73 49.00 -20.17
C ASP A 320 52.40 49.71 -20.47
N LEU A 321 52.41 51.04 -20.61
CA LEU A 321 51.25 51.82 -21.08
C LEU A 321 50.86 51.47 -22.52
N GLN A 322 51.83 51.17 -23.39
CA GLN A 322 51.56 50.78 -24.78
C GLN A 322 51.04 49.33 -24.85
N LYS A 323 51.56 48.44 -24.00
CA LYS A 323 51.10 47.05 -23.85
C LYS A 323 49.65 47.00 -23.36
N THR A 324 49.34 47.65 -22.25
CA THR A 324 47.97 47.74 -21.71
C THR A 324 46.98 48.36 -22.70
N LYS A 325 47.38 49.39 -23.46
CA LYS A 325 46.57 49.92 -24.57
C LYS A 325 46.29 48.89 -25.66
N SER A 326 47.28 48.07 -26.04
CA SER A 326 47.08 47.00 -27.02
C SER A 326 46.19 45.87 -26.50
N GLU A 327 46.29 45.52 -25.22
CA GLU A 327 45.43 44.54 -24.55
C GLU A 327 43.97 45.04 -24.49
N LEU A 328 43.75 46.31 -24.14
CA LEU A 328 42.43 46.96 -24.15
C LEU A 328 41.82 47.05 -25.56
N GLN A 329 42.66 47.30 -26.57
CA GLN A 329 42.23 47.30 -27.97
C GLN A 329 41.85 45.88 -28.45
N ASN A 330 42.60 44.85 -28.06
CA ASN A 330 42.25 43.46 -28.34
C ASN A 330 40.91 43.06 -27.70
N GLN A 331 40.74 43.32 -26.39
CA GLN A 331 39.47 43.09 -25.68
C GLN A 331 38.28 43.80 -26.35
N ARG A 332 38.48 45.03 -26.85
CA ARG A 332 37.44 45.74 -27.60
C ARG A 332 37.09 45.03 -28.91
N THR A 333 38.07 44.54 -29.67
CA THR A 333 37.77 43.75 -30.88
C THR A 333 37.09 42.41 -30.57
N GLU A 334 37.33 41.81 -29.41
CA GLU A 334 36.63 40.59 -28.95
C GLU A 334 35.20 40.89 -28.53
N PHE A 335 34.95 42.02 -27.88
CA PHE A 335 33.60 42.49 -27.59
C PHE A 335 32.82 42.76 -28.89
N ASP A 336 33.42 43.46 -29.85
CA ASP A 336 32.81 43.73 -31.16
C ASP A 336 32.50 42.42 -31.92
N LYS A 337 33.37 41.40 -31.84
CA LYS A 337 33.09 40.04 -32.37
C LYS A 337 31.88 39.39 -31.69
N LYS A 338 31.81 39.40 -30.35
CA LYS A 338 30.68 38.85 -29.59
C LYS A 338 29.37 39.57 -29.92
N VAL A 339 29.39 40.89 -30.10
CA VAL A 339 28.23 41.67 -30.56
C VAL A 339 27.77 41.25 -31.96
N MET A 340 28.70 41.04 -32.89
CA MET A 340 28.40 40.54 -34.24
C MET A 340 27.82 39.11 -34.23
N GLU A 341 28.31 38.24 -33.35
CA GLU A 341 27.78 36.89 -33.14
C GLU A 341 26.33 36.91 -32.61
N VAL A 342 26.04 37.75 -31.61
CA VAL A 342 24.68 37.97 -31.10
C VAL A 342 23.74 38.51 -32.19
N ILE A 343 24.21 39.43 -33.05
CA ILE A 343 23.44 39.92 -34.20
C ILE A 343 23.17 38.79 -35.22
N SER A 344 24.14 37.90 -35.44
CA SER A 344 23.99 36.73 -36.32
C SER A 344 22.94 35.75 -35.78
N ILE A 345 23.04 35.38 -34.50
CA ILE A 345 22.08 34.50 -33.82
C ILE A 345 20.66 35.10 -33.87
N LYS A 346 20.52 36.40 -33.61
CA LYS A 346 19.22 37.09 -33.68
C LYS A 346 18.62 37.08 -35.08
N LYS A 347 19.43 37.22 -36.14
CA LYS A 347 18.96 37.06 -37.54
C LYS A 347 18.54 35.63 -37.85
N SER A 348 19.27 34.62 -37.35
CA SER A 348 18.90 33.22 -37.50
C SER A 348 17.55 32.90 -36.88
N GLN A 349 17.33 33.34 -35.63
CA GLN A 349 16.05 33.20 -34.92
C GLN A 349 14.91 33.92 -35.67
N GLN A 350 15.15 35.14 -36.15
CA GLN A 350 14.16 35.90 -36.92
C GLN A 350 13.77 35.21 -38.25
N ASN A 351 14.70 34.51 -38.90
CA ASN A 351 14.38 33.69 -40.08
C ASN A 351 13.55 32.46 -39.72
N GLN A 352 13.90 31.74 -38.65
CA GLN A 352 13.13 30.59 -38.16
C GLN A 352 11.70 30.99 -37.77
N GLU A 353 11.51 32.14 -37.12
CA GLU A 353 10.17 32.69 -36.84
C GLU A 353 9.38 33.00 -38.12
N ALA A 354 10.04 33.46 -39.18
CA ALA A 354 9.40 33.73 -40.47
C ALA A 354 8.99 32.45 -41.20
N GLU A 355 9.82 31.40 -41.14
CA GLU A 355 9.53 30.07 -41.67
C GLU A 355 8.31 29.44 -40.96
N LEU A 356 8.29 29.44 -39.63
CA LEU A 356 7.16 28.92 -38.84
C LEU A 356 5.85 29.68 -39.13
N ARG A 357 5.91 31.00 -39.32
CA ARG A 357 4.74 31.81 -39.74
C ARG A 357 4.25 31.42 -41.13
N TYR A 358 5.15 31.21 -42.08
CA TYR A 358 4.81 30.76 -43.43
C TYR A 358 4.17 29.37 -43.43
N GLU A 359 4.67 28.43 -42.62
CA GLU A 359 4.07 27.11 -42.46
C GLU A 359 2.67 27.18 -41.83
N MET A 360 2.48 27.99 -40.79
CA MET A 360 1.16 28.22 -40.20
C MET A 360 0.15 28.77 -41.22
N ASP A 361 0.54 29.73 -42.05
CA ASP A 361 -0.36 30.34 -43.03
C ASP A 361 -0.64 29.38 -44.22
N ARG A 362 0.35 28.59 -44.64
CA ARG A 362 0.15 27.49 -45.60
C ARG A 362 -0.85 26.45 -45.09
N LEU A 363 -0.74 26.03 -43.82
CA LEU A 363 -1.66 25.06 -43.22
C LEU A 363 -3.09 25.62 -43.10
N LYS A 364 -3.25 26.92 -42.76
CA LYS A 364 -4.56 27.59 -42.79
C LYS A 364 -5.17 27.61 -44.19
N GLU A 365 -4.37 27.90 -45.22
CA GLU A 365 -4.83 27.93 -46.61
C GLU A 365 -5.25 26.53 -47.10
N GLN A 366 -4.54 25.47 -46.70
CA GLN A 366 -4.92 24.08 -46.97
C GLN A 366 -6.24 23.70 -46.27
N LEU A 367 -6.41 24.07 -45.00
CA LEU A 367 -7.66 23.87 -44.26
C LEU A 367 -8.84 24.60 -44.94
N GLN A 368 -8.61 25.81 -45.44
CA GLN A 368 -9.63 26.59 -46.13
C GLN A 368 -10.01 25.99 -47.48
N LYS A 369 -9.04 25.52 -48.28
CA LYS A 369 -9.28 24.79 -49.54
C LYS A 369 -10.07 23.51 -49.31
N ALA A 370 -9.73 22.72 -48.29
CA ALA A 370 -10.49 21.52 -47.93
C ALA A 370 -11.95 21.82 -47.54
N LYS A 371 -12.20 22.93 -46.82
CA LYS A 371 -13.58 23.38 -46.50
C LYS A 371 -14.35 23.80 -47.76
N GLU A 372 -13.72 24.49 -48.70
CA GLU A 372 -14.34 24.89 -49.97
C GLU A 372 -14.61 23.71 -50.90
N GLU A 373 -13.72 22.71 -50.94
CA GLU A 373 -13.92 21.46 -51.68
C GLU A 373 -15.05 20.63 -51.07
N PHE A 374 -15.13 20.55 -49.74
CA PHE A 374 -16.26 19.93 -49.04
C PHE A 374 -17.58 20.64 -49.33
N ALA A 375 -17.61 21.98 -49.34
CA ALA A 375 -18.78 22.77 -49.71
C ALA A 375 -19.20 22.51 -51.18
N LYS A 376 -18.25 22.49 -52.12
CA LYS A 376 -18.49 22.16 -53.54
C LYS A 376 -18.98 20.72 -53.73
N ALA A 377 -18.51 19.77 -52.93
CA ALA A 377 -19.00 18.39 -52.92
C ALA A 377 -20.44 18.31 -52.38
N GLN A 378 -20.75 19.03 -51.30
CA GLN A 378 -22.10 19.13 -50.74
C GLN A 378 -23.08 19.80 -51.72
N GLU A 379 -22.63 20.77 -52.50
CA GLU A 379 -23.45 21.43 -53.53
C GLU A 379 -23.68 20.53 -54.75
N LYS A 380 -22.68 19.74 -55.17
CA LYS A 380 -22.85 18.70 -56.20
C LYS A 380 -23.85 17.62 -55.76
N ASN A 381 -23.84 17.24 -54.49
CA ASN A 381 -24.76 16.23 -53.94
C ASN A 381 -26.21 16.75 -53.77
N LYS A 382 -26.47 18.04 -54.04
CA LYS A 382 -27.82 18.64 -54.08
C LYS A 382 -28.43 18.70 -55.49
N ARG A 383 -27.76 18.19 -56.53
CA ARG A 383 -28.30 18.13 -57.90
C ARG A 383 -28.78 16.72 -58.24
N LEU A 384 -30.10 16.54 -58.18
CA LEU A 384 -30.82 15.37 -58.71
C LEU A 384 -30.70 15.27 -60.26
N PRO A 385 -31.06 14.12 -60.88
CA PRO A 385 -30.81 13.84 -62.29
C PRO A 385 -31.47 14.81 -63.29
N SER A 386 -30.95 14.79 -64.51
CA SER A 386 -31.19 15.78 -65.56
C SER A 386 -32.61 15.81 -66.15
N GLN A 387 -33.08 17.03 -66.39
CA GLN A 387 -34.34 17.44 -67.02
C GLN A 387 -34.63 16.84 -68.42
N ALA A 388 -33.67 16.13 -69.03
CA ALA A 388 -33.84 15.49 -70.34
C ALA A 388 -34.82 14.31 -70.30
N ALA A 389 -34.91 13.57 -69.18
CA ALA A 389 -35.83 12.43 -69.04
C ALA A 389 -37.30 12.83 -68.79
N LEU A 390 -37.57 14.10 -68.50
CA LEU A 390 -38.92 14.62 -68.27
C LEU A 390 -39.57 15.11 -69.58
N SER A 391 -38.80 15.71 -70.49
CA SER A 391 -39.30 16.21 -71.78
C SER A 391 -39.93 15.10 -72.65
N ASP A 392 -39.36 13.89 -72.65
CA ASP A 392 -39.86 12.75 -73.44
C ASP A 392 -41.18 12.16 -72.90
N LEU A 393 -41.54 12.45 -71.64
CA LEU A 393 -42.82 12.06 -71.04
C LEU A 393 -43.84 13.19 -71.13
N GLU A 394 -43.42 14.45 -71.00
CA GLU A 394 -44.28 15.62 -71.23
C GLU A 394 -44.74 15.70 -72.69
N GLN A 395 -43.87 15.42 -73.67
CA GLN A 395 -44.25 15.44 -75.08
C GLN A 395 -45.35 14.39 -75.39
N LYS A 396 -45.24 13.18 -74.84
CA LYS A 396 -46.25 12.11 -75.02
C LYS A 396 -47.58 12.42 -74.31
N LEU A 397 -47.54 13.17 -73.22
CA LEU A 397 -48.74 13.65 -72.53
C LEU A 397 -49.45 14.75 -73.35
N VAL A 398 -48.70 15.65 -73.98
CA VAL A 398 -49.25 16.71 -74.86
C VAL A 398 -49.84 16.12 -76.14
N GLU A 399 -49.18 15.13 -76.76
CA GLU A 399 -49.71 14.43 -77.94
C GLU A 399 -51.06 13.75 -77.60
N ALA A 400 -51.14 12.99 -76.50
CA ALA A 400 -52.39 12.36 -76.03
C ALA A 400 -53.48 13.39 -75.63
N GLN A 401 -53.11 14.54 -75.07
CA GLN A 401 -54.06 15.63 -74.80
C GLN A 401 -54.57 16.30 -76.08
N SER A 402 -53.75 16.38 -77.13
CA SER A 402 -54.17 16.91 -78.43
C SER A 402 -55.18 15.98 -79.13
N GLU A 403 -54.96 14.67 -79.08
CA GLU A 403 -55.89 13.66 -79.62
C GLU A 403 -57.22 13.65 -78.84
N SER A 404 -57.17 13.74 -77.51
CA SER A 404 -58.36 13.88 -76.67
C SER A 404 -59.17 15.15 -76.98
N SER A 405 -58.48 16.25 -77.33
CA SER A 405 -59.13 17.52 -77.70
C SER A 405 -59.79 17.43 -79.08
N GLN A 406 -59.12 16.84 -80.07
CA GLN A 406 -59.68 16.61 -81.41
C GLN A 406 -60.88 15.63 -81.41
N LEU A 407 -60.90 14.66 -80.48
CA LEU A 407 -62.05 13.78 -80.31
C LEU A 407 -63.25 14.49 -79.66
N LYS A 408 -63.01 15.44 -78.74
CA LYS A 408 -64.08 16.26 -78.15
C LYS A 408 -64.70 17.23 -79.15
N GLU A 409 -63.90 17.88 -79.99
CA GLU A 409 -64.38 18.80 -81.03
C GLU A 409 -65.24 18.07 -82.09
N LYS A 410 -64.86 16.85 -82.47
CA LYS A 410 -65.68 15.97 -83.33
C LYS A 410 -66.98 15.51 -82.65
N LEU A 411 -66.99 15.40 -81.33
CA LEU A 411 -68.18 15.03 -80.57
C LEU A 411 -69.17 16.20 -80.51
N SER A 412 -68.70 17.44 -80.28
CA SER A 412 -69.56 18.63 -80.32
C SER A 412 -70.15 18.91 -81.71
N LEU A 413 -69.37 18.72 -82.79
CA LEU A 413 -69.89 18.85 -84.16
C LEU A 413 -70.99 17.82 -84.46
N ASN A 414 -70.83 16.58 -84.02
CA ASN A 414 -71.87 15.54 -84.17
C ASN A 414 -73.12 15.83 -83.31
N GLU A 415 -72.97 16.45 -82.14
CA GLU A 415 -74.09 16.89 -81.30
C GLU A 415 -74.86 18.06 -81.94
N GLU A 416 -74.16 19.04 -82.52
CA GLU A 416 -74.78 20.14 -83.28
C GLU A 416 -75.51 19.63 -84.54
N GLU A 417 -74.93 18.68 -85.28
CA GLU A 417 -75.60 18.04 -86.42
C GLU A 417 -76.87 17.28 -85.97
N LEU A 418 -76.80 16.53 -84.87
CA LEU A 418 -77.96 15.79 -84.33
C LEU A 418 -79.11 16.74 -83.95
N GLU A 419 -78.80 17.88 -83.34
CA GLU A 419 -79.79 18.90 -82.98
C GLU A 419 -80.39 19.59 -84.23
N MET A 420 -79.57 19.81 -85.26
CA MET A 420 -80.02 20.24 -86.58
C MET A 420 -81.00 19.23 -87.20
N TYR A 421 -80.72 17.93 -87.15
CA TYR A 421 -81.64 16.89 -87.63
C TYR A 421 -82.94 16.84 -86.84
N LYS A 422 -82.92 16.99 -85.50
CA LYS A 422 -84.15 17.11 -84.69
C LYS A 422 -84.99 18.34 -85.08
N SER A 423 -84.35 19.48 -85.34
CA SER A 423 -85.07 20.70 -85.76
C SER A 423 -85.74 20.52 -87.13
N ARG A 424 -85.11 19.77 -88.05
CA ARG A 424 -85.67 19.45 -89.38
C ARG A 424 -86.79 18.41 -89.29
N LEU A 425 -86.68 17.44 -88.39
CA LEU A 425 -87.74 16.47 -88.11
C LEU A 425 -89.01 17.17 -87.57
N ASN A 426 -88.85 18.12 -86.65
CA ASN A 426 -89.97 18.88 -86.10
C ASN A 426 -90.67 19.77 -87.15
N LYS A 427 -89.95 20.32 -88.13
CA LYS A 427 -90.55 21.04 -89.27
C LYS A 427 -91.28 20.11 -90.25
N ALA A 428 -90.68 18.97 -90.59
CA ALA A 428 -91.36 17.97 -91.43
C ALA A 428 -92.67 17.47 -90.77
N GLN A 429 -92.72 17.42 -89.44
CA GLN A 429 -93.92 17.04 -88.69
C GLN A 429 -95.02 18.11 -88.69
N THR A 430 -94.69 19.41 -88.82
CA THR A 430 -95.69 20.47 -89.02
C THR A 430 -96.24 20.48 -90.44
N ASP A 431 -95.37 20.33 -91.44
CA ASP A 431 -95.76 20.37 -92.86
C ASP A 431 -96.73 19.23 -93.24
N ILE A 432 -96.65 18.07 -92.56
CA ILE A 432 -97.57 16.94 -92.71
C ILE A 432 -98.99 17.27 -92.20
N ASN A 433 -99.11 18.09 -91.15
CA ASN A 433 -100.42 18.45 -90.59
C ASN A 433 -101.14 19.44 -91.52
N ASP A 434 -100.42 20.44 -92.05
CA ASP A 434 -100.99 21.45 -92.95
C ASP A 434 -101.50 20.84 -94.27
N LEU A 435 -100.83 19.80 -94.78
CA LEU A 435 -101.27 19.05 -95.95
C LEU A 435 -102.54 18.21 -95.70
N HIS A 436 -102.81 17.80 -94.46
CA HIS A 436 -104.00 17.01 -94.14
C HIS A 436 -105.29 17.83 -94.23
N ASP A 437 -105.23 19.12 -93.87
CA ASP A 437 -106.40 20.00 -93.93
C ASP A 437 -106.71 20.50 -95.35
N ALA A 438 -105.68 20.74 -96.18
CA ALA A 438 -105.87 21.09 -97.59
C ALA A 438 -106.64 20.02 -98.40
N GLN A 439 -106.53 18.74 -98.00
CA GLN A 439 -107.25 17.64 -98.65
C GLN A 439 -108.77 17.68 -98.41
N ARG A 440 -109.22 18.22 -97.26
CA ARG A 440 -110.66 18.28 -96.90
C ARG A 440 -111.44 19.29 -97.74
N ASP A 441 -110.79 20.38 -98.16
CA ASP A 441 -111.44 21.43 -98.96
C ASP A 441 -111.66 21.03 -100.43
N GLN A 442 -110.87 20.09 -100.96
CA GLN A 442 -110.90 19.73 -102.38
C GLN A 442 -112.15 18.91 -102.75
N GLU A 443 -112.63 18.06 -101.82
CA GLU A 443 -113.81 17.20 -102.03
C GLU A 443 -115.13 17.99 -102.19
N ALA A 444 -115.23 19.18 -101.58
CA ALA A 444 -116.41 20.05 -101.65
C ALA A 444 -116.67 20.66 -103.05
N THR A 445 -115.69 20.60 -103.97
CA THR A 445 -115.79 21.21 -105.30
C THR A 445 -116.42 20.30 -106.36
N HIS A 446 -116.32 18.98 -106.20
CA HIS A 446 -116.69 18.00 -107.23
C HIS A 446 -118.21 17.82 -107.44
N THR A 447 -119.04 18.24 -106.50
CA THR A 447 -120.51 18.12 -106.58
C THR A 447 -121.15 19.16 -107.50
N ARG A 448 -120.54 20.34 -107.66
CA ARG A 448 -121.12 21.49 -108.38
C ARG A 448 -121.08 21.40 -109.92
N LEU A 449 -120.48 20.34 -110.49
CA LEU A 449 -120.34 20.17 -111.93
C LEU A 449 -121.37 19.22 -112.58
N ARG A 450 -122.13 18.44 -111.81
CA ARG A 450 -123.11 17.47 -112.37
C ARG A 450 -124.42 18.09 -112.85
N GLU A 451 -124.77 19.30 -112.42
CA GLU A 451 -126.10 19.90 -112.68
C GLU A 451 -126.22 20.70 -114.00
N LYS A 452 -125.11 20.90 -114.74
CA LYS A 452 -125.06 21.91 -115.81
C LYS A 452 -125.53 21.47 -117.20
N LEU A 453 -125.53 20.18 -117.56
CA LEU A 453 -125.74 19.74 -118.95
C LEU A 453 -126.92 18.80 -119.21
N SER A 454 -127.82 18.64 -118.23
CA SER A 454 -129.23 18.23 -118.44
C SER A 454 -130.06 19.30 -119.19
N ARG A 455 -129.42 20.30 -119.82
CA ARG A 455 -130.04 21.55 -120.31
C ARG A 455 -129.96 21.76 -121.83
N LEU A 456 -129.36 20.85 -122.58
CA LEU A 456 -129.28 20.94 -124.06
C LEU A 456 -130.20 19.94 -124.79
N GLU A 457 -130.88 19.04 -124.07
CA GLU A 457 -131.90 18.13 -124.61
C GLU A 457 -133.25 18.82 -124.89
N ALA A 458 -133.36 20.13 -124.60
CA ALA A 458 -134.61 20.90 -124.63
C ALA A 458 -134.79 21.77 -125.90
N GLN A 459 -134.24 21.35 -127.03
CA GLN A 459 -134.58 21.85 -128.37
C GLN A 459 -135.10 20.66 -129.19
N LEU A 460 -136.33 20.18 -128.93
CA LEU A 460 -137.57 20.78 -129.46
C LEU A 460 -137.39 21.17 -130.93
N GLN A 461 -137.81 20.26 -131.82
CA GLN A 461 -139.15 20.25 -132.42
C GLN A 461 -139.31 21.25 -133.57
N SER A 462 -139.09 20.73 -134.76
CA SER A 462 -139.83 21.08 -135.98
C SER A 462 -139.82 19.84 -136.86
N ASN A 463 -140.43 18.74 -136.40
CA ASN A 463 -141.82 18.43 -136.69
C ASN A 463 -142.18 18.59 -138.19
N ALA A 464 -142.63 17.48 -138.79
CA ALA A 464 -143.48 17.42 -139.99
C ALA A 464 -142.88 17.57 -141.41
N THR A 465 -141.69 17.01 -141.68
CA THR A 465 -141.47 16.21 -142.92
C THR A 465 -141.38 14.70 -142.62
N GLU A 466 -141.59 14.34 -141.36
CA GLU A 466 -141.15 13.11 -140.66
C GLU A 466 -141.86 11.80 -141.06
N SER A 467 -142.66 11.76 -142.12
CA SER A 467 -143.35 10.54 -142.57
C SER A 467 -142.72 9.86 -143.79
N SER A 468 -141.77 10.50 -144.49
CA SER A 468 -141.03 9.88 -145.61
C SER A 468 -139.52 9.76 -145.35
N GLU A 469 -138.98 10.52 -144.38
CA GLU A 469 -137.57 10.42 -143.98
C GLU A 469 -137.35 9.35 -142.90
N ALA A 470 -138.41 8.87 -142.23
CA ALA A 470 -138.34 7.89 -141.14
C ALA A 470 -137.65 6.57 -141.52
N GLU A 471 -137.80 6.08 -142.76
CA GLU A 471 -137.12 4.85 -143.21
C GLU A 471 -135.62 5.05 -143.45
N LEU A 472 -135.20 6.25 -143.88
CA LEU A 472 -133.77 6.60 -143.98
C LEU A 472 -133.17 6.95 -142.61
N ALA A 473 -133.95 7.57 -141.73
CA ALA A 473 -133.58 7.88 -140.35
C ALA A 473 -133.25 6.60 -139.57
N LEU A 474 -134.11 5.57 -139.63
CA LEU A 474 -133.84 4.25 -139.01
C LEU A 474 -132.54 3.61 -139.52
N HIS A 475 -132.21 3.75 -140.82
CA HIS A 475 -130.93 3.28 -141.34
C HIS A 475 -129.72 4.12 -140.87
N SER A 476 -129.91 5.39 -140.54
CA SER A 476 -128.88 6.24 -139.94
C SER A 476 -128.73 6.03 -138.43
N GLU A 477 -129.81 5.81 -137.68
CA GLU A 477 -129.78 5.46 -136.25
C GLU A 477 -129.15 4.10 -136.01
N VAL A 478 -129.49 3.07 -136.81
CA VAL A 478 -128.82 1.76 -136.74
C VAL A 478 -127.32 1.86 -137.05
N ARG A 479 -126.89 2.89 -137.79
CA ARG A 479 -125.46 3.20 -138.00
C ARG A 479 -124.86 3.96 -136.80
N GLY A 480 -125.59 4.94 -136.26
CA GLY A 480 -125.22 5.72 -135.07
C GLY A 480 -125.03 4.84 -133.83
N LEU A 481 -126.04 4.02 -133.51
CA LEU A 481 -126.01 3.03 -132.43
C LEU A 481 -124.88 2.00 -132.60
N ARG A 482 -124.49 1.66 -133.84
CA ARG A 482 -123.30 0.83 -134.09
C ARG A 482 -122.00 1.57 -133.78
N SER A 483 -121.86 2.84 -134.18
CA SER A 483 -120.68 3.65 -133.81
C SER A 483 -120.60 3.92 -132.30
N GLU A 484 -121.73 4.18 -131.63
CA GLU A 484 -121.79 4.34 -130.17
C GLU A 484 -121.47 3.05 -129.44
N LEU A 485 -121.97 1.90 -129.93
CA LEU A 485 -121.62 0.59 -129.40
C LEU A 485 -120.12 0.28 -129.58
N ASP A 486 -119.53 0.65 -130.72
CA ASP A 486 -118.10 0.44 -130.96
C ASP A 486 -117.22 1.45 -130.18
N GLU A 487 -117.70 2.66 -129.91
CA GLU A 487 -117.09 3.57 -128.92
C GLU A 487 -117.22 3.05 -127.48
N ALA A 488 -118.38 2.52 -127.09
CA ALA A 488 -118.60 1.93 -125.78
C ALA A 488 -117.68 0.71 -125.58
N LYS A 489 -117.50 -0.13 -126.61
CA LYS A 489 -116.50 -1.20 -126.61
C LYS A 489 -115.08 -0.65 -126.46
N ARG A 490 -114.68 0.38 -127.22
CA ARG A 490 -113.35 1.00 -127.08
C ARG A 490 -113.12 1.60 -125.70
N LYS A 491 -114.13 2.26 -125.11
CA LYS A 491 -114.10 2.80 -123.74
C LYS A 491 -114.01 1.66 -122.71
N ALA A 492 -114.78 0.59 -122.89
CA ALA A 492 -114.69 -0.61 -122.05
C ALA A 492 -113.30 -1.28 -122.15
N SER A 493 -112.72 -1.42 -123.34
CA SER A 493 -111.36 -1.94 -123.52
C SER A 493 -110.30 -1.07 -122.83
N ARG A 494 -110.42 0.27 -122.91
CA ARG A 494 -109.54 1.19 -122.18
C ARG A 494 -109.68 1.04 -120.67
N LEU A 495 -110.90 1.01 -120.14
CA LEU A 495 -111.17 0.78 -118.72
C LEU A 495 -110.65 -0.59 -118.26
N THR A 496 -110.79 -1.65 -119.07
CA THR A 496 -110.22 -2.97 -118.77
C THR A 496 -108.68 -2.92 -118.73
N GLN A 497 -108.05 -2.17 -119.63
CA GLN A 497 -106.60 -1.98 -119.64
C GLN A 497 -106.14 -1.14 -118.42
N GLU A 498 -106.83 -0.04 -118.09
CA GLU A 498 -106.56 0.78 -116.92
C GLU A 498 -106.73 -0.03 -115.61
N LEU A 499 -107.77 -0.86 -115.51
CA LEU A 499 -107.95 -1.80 -114.39
C LEU A 499 -106.82 -2.83 -114.31
N HIS A 500 -106.34 -3.34 -115.44
CA HIS A 500 -105.20 -4.27 -115.46
C HIS A 500 -103.89 -3.58 -115.07
N GLU A 501 -103.63 -2.35 -115.55
CA GLU A 501 -102.46 -1.55 -115.15
C GLU A 501 -102.50 -1.18 -113.66
N VAL A 502 -103.68 -0.84 -113.12
CA VAL A 502 -103.86 -0.60 -111.68
C VAL A 502 -103.65 -1.89 -110.87
N ALA A 503 -104.15 -3.03 -111.34
CA ALA A 503 -103.92 -4.32 -110.69
C ALA A 503 -102.42 -4.69 -110.66
N VAL A 504 -101.70 -4.53 -111.77
CA VAL A 504 -100.25 -4.77 -111.83
C VAL A 504 -99.48 -3.80 -110.92
N ARG A 505 -99.87 -2.53 -110.83
CA ARG A 505 -99.28 -1.56 -109.88
C ARG A 505 -99.59 -1.92 -108.43
N LEU A 506 -100.79 -2.42 -108.12
CA LEU A 506 -101.15 -2.88 -106.78
C LEU A 506 -100.34 -4.11 -106.38
N GLU A 507 -100.21 -5.11 -107.26
CA GLU A 507 -99.36 -6.28 -106.99
C GLU A 507 -97.88 -5.89 -106.86
N ALA A 508 -97.38 -4.91 -107.61
CA ALA A 508 -96.03 -4.38 -107.44
C ALA A 508 -95.87 -3.72 -106.06
N ALA A 509 -96.82 -2.86 -105.66
CA ALA A 509 -96.82 -2.23 -104.35
C ALA A 509 -96.95 -3.23 -103.18
N ASP A 510 -97.70 -4.33 -103.34
CA ASP A 510 -97.77 -5.39 -102.34
C ASP A 510 -96.46 -6.20 -102.26
N ARG A 511 -95.76 -6.45 -103.38
CA ARG A 511 -94.40 -7.03 -103.36
C ARG A 511 -93.38 -6.10 -102.69
N ASP A 512 -93.44 -4.80 -102.96
CA ASP A 512 -92.58 -3.80 -102.31
C ASP A 512 -92.86 -3.73 -100.80
N LYS A 513 -94.12 -3.79 -100.40
CA LYS A 513 -94.56 -3.87 -98.99
C LYS A 513 -94.11 -5.17 -98.31
N GLU A 514 -94.08 -6.30 -99.01
CA GLU A 514 -93.55 -7.56 -98.48
C GLU A 514 -92.03 -7.52 -98.30
N THR A 515 -91.27 -6.97 -99.26
CA THR A 515 -89.83 -6.80 -99.11
C THR A 515 -89.48 -5.80 -98.00
N LEU A 516 -90.24 -4.70 -97.87
CA LEU A 516 -90.09 -3.76 -96.75
C LEU A 516 -90.38 -4.43 -95.40
N LYS A 517 -91.41 -5.28 -95.28
CA LYS A 517 -91.66 -6.06 -94.06
C LYS A 517 -90.50 -7.00 -93.71
N GLN A 518 -89.93 -7.68 -94.71
CA GLN A 518 -88.76 -8.55 -94.51
C GLN A 518 -87.54 -7.74 -94.04
N ASN A 519 -87.27 -6.61 -94.67
CA ASN A 519 -86.17 -5.71 -94.30
C ASN A 519 -86.36 -5.15 -92.88
N VAL A 520 -87.57 -4.71 -92.51
CA VAL A 520 -87.89 -4.26 -91.15
C VAL A 520 -87.70 -5.39 -90.14
N GLY A 521 -88.16 -6.61 -90.45
CA GLY A 521 -87.94 -7.78 -89.58
C GLY A 521 -86.46 -8.11 -89.36
N GLN A 522 -85.64 -8.04 -90.42
CA GLN A 522 -84.18 -8.23 -90.33
C GLN A 522 -83.50 -7.11 -89.52
N LEU A 523 -83.95 -5.86 -89.67
CA LEU A 523 -83.43 -4.73 -88.89
C LEU A 523 -83.83 -4.84 -87.40
N GLU A 524 -85.05 -5.26 -87.08
CA GLU A 524 -85.47 -5.55 -85.70
C GLU A 524 -84.68 -6.70 -85.08
N GLU A 525 -84.40 -7.76 -85.84
CA GLU A 525 -83.60 -8.88 -85.35
C GLU A 525 -82.14 -8.47 -85.13
N SER A 526 -81.55 -7.72 -86.07
CA SER A 526 -80.21 -7.13 -85.92
C SER A 526 -80.14 -6.21 -84.70
N LYS A 527 -81.14 -5.34 -84.51
CA LYS A 527 -81.26 -4.47 -83.32
C LYS A 527 -81.30 -5.30 -82.02
N ARG A 528 -82.13 -6.35 -81.95
CA ARG A 528 -82.18 -7.25 -80.79
C ARG A 528 -80.86 -7.98 -80.53
N GLN A 529 -80.11 -8.33 -81.57
CA GLN A 529 -78.77 -8.92 -81.42
C GLN A 529 -77.77 -7.90 -80.88
N GLN A 530 -77.80 -6.65 -81.36
CA GLN A 530 -76.96 -5.55 -80.87
C GLN A 530 -77.31 -5.18 -79.42
N GLU A 531 -78.59 -5.09 -79.06
CA GLU A 531 -79.06 -4.86 -77.67
C GLU A 531 -78.52 -5.95 -76.73
N ARG A 532 -78.63 -7.23 -77.10
CA ARG A 532 -78.06 -8.35 -76.32
C ARG A 532 -76.54 -8.30 -76.22
N ALA A 533 -75.84 -7.83 -77.26
CA ALA A 533 -74.38 -7.67 -77.23
C ALA A 533 -73.97 -6.52 -76.30
N LEU A 534 -74.67 -5.38 -76.36
CA LEU A 534 -74.48 -4.24 -75.45
C LEU A 534 -74.76 -4.61 -74.00
N GLU A 535 -75.82 -5.36 -73.71
CA GLU A 535 -76.08 -5.85 -72.35
C GLU A 535 -74.99 -6.80 -71.83
N LYS A 536 -74.39 -7.64 -72.69
CA LYS A 536 -73.26 -8.50 -72.28
C LYS A 536 -72.04 -7.65 -71.97
N LEU A 537 -71.70 -6.72 -72.86
CA LEU A 537 -70.58 -5.79 -72.68
C LEU A 537 -70.76 -4.94 -71.42
N ASN A 538 -71.98 -4.46 -71.13
CA ASN A 538 -72.27 -3.74 -69.89
C ASN A 538 -72.06 -4.62 -68.64
N ARG A 539 -72.51 -5.88 -68.64
CA ARG A 539 -72.27 -6.80 -67.52
C ARG A 539 -70.78 -7.12 -67.32
N GLU A 540 -70.02 -7.22 -68.39
CA GLU A 540 -68.56 -7.38 -68.36
C GLU A 540 -67.87 -6.11 -67.83
N VAL A 541 -68.30 -4.93 -68.26
CA VAL A 541 -67.81 -3.64 -67.73
C VAL A 541 -68.18 -3.46 -66.26
N GLU A 542 -69.37 -3.87 -65.82
CA GLU A 542 -69.78 -3.84 -64.42
C GLU A 542 -68.94 -4.79 -63.56
N SER A 543 -68.67 -6.02 -64.01
CA SER A 543 -67.86 -6.99 -63.26
C SER A 543 -66.40 -6.56 -63.19
N LEU A 544 -65.82 -6.05 -64.28
CA LEU A 544 -64.46 -5.48 -64.30
C LEU A 544 -64.36 -4.24 -63.39
N ASN A 545 -65.40 -3.39 -63.35
CA ASN A 545 -65.44 -2.26 -62.42
C ASN A 545 -65.59 -2.72 -60.95
N ALA A 546 -66.23 -3.85 -60.69
CA ALA A 546 -66.30 -4.43 -59.35
C ALA A 546 -64.94 -4.99 -58.92
N SER A 547 -64.30 -5.83 -59.74
CA SER A 547 -62.98 -6.40 -59.44
C SER A 547 -61.92 -5.30 -59.29
N LEU A 548 -61.91 -4.29 -60.17
CA LEU A 548 -61.01 -3.13 -60.03
C LEU A 548 -61.24 -2.34 -58.72
N LYS A 549 -62.48 -2.25 -58.22
CA LYS A 549 -62.77 -1.61 -56.92
C LYS A 549 -62.26 -2.46 -55.76
N GLU A 550 -62.44 -3.78 -55.82
CA GLU A 550 -61.94 -4.72 -54.81
C GLU A 550 -60.41 -4.73 -54.77
N GLU A 551 -59.74 -4.80 -55.92
CA GLU A 551 -58.28 -4.69 -56.04
C GLU A 551 -57.76 -3.34 -55.51
N ASN A 552 -58.42 -2.22 -55.85
CA ASN A 552 -58.07 -0.91 -55.30
C ASN A 552 -58.28 -0.82 -53.78
N GLN A 553 -59.30 -1.48 -53.22
CA GLN A 553 -59.48 -1.57 -51.76
C GLN A 553 -58.39 -2.43 -51.12
N ALA A 554 -58.07 -3.59 -51.70
CA ALA A 554 -57.01 -4.47 -51.22
C ALA A 554 -55.64 -3.76 -51.21
N LEU A 555 -55.27 -3.08 -52.30
CA LEU A 555 -54.05 -2.28 -52.40
C LEU A 555 -54.02 -1.13 -51.38
N ARG A 556 -55.16 -0.46 -51.13
CA ARG A 556 -55.26 0.56 -50.07
C ARG A 556 -55.07 -0.03 -48.68
N SER A 557 -55.68 -1.17 -48.37
CA SER A 557 -55.48 -1.84 -47.07
C SER A 557 -54.04 -2.32 -46.88
N GLN A 558 -53.41 -2.87 -47.92
CA GLN A 558 -51.99 -3.23 -47.89
C GLN A 558 -51.10 -2.01 -47.67
N LEU A 559 -51.39 -0.88 -48.33
CA LEU A 559 -50.64 0.36 -48.14
C LEU A 559 -50.78 0.93 -46.72
N GLU A 560 -51.99 0.95 -46.16
CA GLU A 560 -52.20 1.36 -44.75
C GLU A 560 -51.55 0.40 -43.76
N GLU A 561 -51.59 -0.92 -44.03
CA GLU A 561 -50.91 -1.89 -43.18
C GLU A 561 -49.39 -1.72 -43.23
N GLN A 562 -48.79 -1.46 -44.40
CA GLN A 562 -47.36 -1.17 -44.53
C GLN A 562 -46.95 0.15 -43.85
N LYS A 563 -47.79 1.20 -43.92
CA LYS A 563 -47.59 2.43 -43.14
C LYS A 563 -47.62 2.18 -41.64
N GLU A 564 -48.56 1.38 -41.16
CA GLU A 564 -48.69 1.06 -39.74
C GLU A 564 -47.59 0.11 -39.24
N ARG A 565 -47.11 -0.83 -40.07
CA ARG A 565 -45.92 -1.66 -39.78
C ARG A 565 -44.66 -0.79 -39.65
N THR A 566 -44.33 -0.01 -40.67
CA THR A 566 -43.18 0.91 -40.63
C THR A 566 -43.26 1.92 -39.49
N ARG A 567 -44.47 2.40 -39.14
CA ARG A 567 -44.68 3.26 -37.96
C ARG A 567 -44.40 2.54 -36.64
N ARG A 568 -44.74 1.26 -36.49
CA ARG A 568 -44.42 0.45 -35.30
C ARG A 568 -42.93 0.16 -35.22
N GLU A 569 -42.32 -0.26 -36.32
CA GLU A 569 -40.87 -0.49 -36.43
C GLU A 569 -40.07 0.75 -36.03
N VAL A 570 -40.48 1.95 -36.47
CA VAL A 570 -39.85 3.22 -36.06
C VAL A 570 -40.06 3.51 -34.56
N GLN A 571 -41.23 3.21 -33.99
CA GLN A 571 -41.47 3.39 -32.55
C GLN A 571 -40.67 2.39 -31.70
N GLU A 572 -40.53 1.15 -32.16
CA GLU A 572 -39.75 0.10 -31.49
C GLU A 572 -38.25 0.41 -31.56
N ALA A 573 -37.74 0.80 -32.73
CA ALA A 573 -36.38 1.31 -32.87
C ALA A 573 -36.11 2.54 -31.99
N GLN A 574 -37.09 3.44 -31.83
CA GLN A 574 -36.98 4.60 -30.94
C GLN A 574 -37.01 4.20 -29.45
N ARG A 575 -37.79 3.19 -29.06
CA ARG A 575 -37.76 2.63 -27.69
C ARG A 575 -36.42 2.00 -27.38
N HIS A 576 -35.93 1.11 -28.24
CA HIS A 576 -34.61 0.49 -28.08
C HIS A 576 -33.46 1.52 -28.08
N GLY A 577 -33.55 2.57 -28.91
CA GLY A 577 -32.59 3.68 -28.87
C GLY A 577 -32.61 4.45 -27.54
N ASN A 578 -33.78 4.66 -26.94
CA ASN A 578 -33.91 5.30 -25.62
C ASN A 578 -33.47 4.37 -24.47
N GLU A 579 -33.75 3.07 -24.56
CA GLU A 579 -33.32 2.04 -23.62
C GLU A 579 -31.78 1.94 -23.61
N ALA A 580 -31.16 1.75 -24.78
CA ALA A 580 -29.71 1.71 -24.94
C ALA A 580 -29.03 3.01 -24.49
N LYS A 581 -29.63 4.18 -24.74
CA LYS A 581 -29.15 5.46 -24.19
C LYS A 581 -29.22 5.50 -22.66
N SER A 582 -30.31 5.02 -22.07
CA SER A 582 -30.49 4.97 -20.62
C SER A 582 -29.53 3.97 -19.96
N GLU A 583 -29.18 2.89 -20.64
CA GLU A 583 -28.17 1.93 -20.20
C GLU A 583 -26.76 2.50 -20.31
N LEU A 584 -26.44 3.20 -21.40
CA LEU A 584 -25.17 3.93 -21.55
C LEU A 584 -25.00 4.98 -20.44
N GLU A 585 -26.04 5.75 -20.12
CA GLU A 585 -26.02 6.74 -19.03
C GLU A 585 -25.81 6.10 -17.64
N ARG A 586 -26.30 4.87 -17.41
CA ARG A 586 -25.99 4.10 -16.18
C ARG A 586 -24.55 3.61 -16.17
N ASN A 587 -24.10 3.01 -17.27
CA ASN A 587 -22.73 2.52 -17.41
C ASN A 587 -21.70 3.66 -17.24
N ASP A 588 -21.97 4.85 -17.78
CA ASP A 588 -21.13 6.05 -17.59
C ASP A 588 -21.06 6.49 -16.11
N LEU A 589 -22.15 6.37 -15.35
CA LEU A 589 -22.17 6.67 -13.92
C LEU A 589 -21.42 5.63 -13.10
N ASP A 590 -21.55 4.34 -13.43
CA ASP A 590 -20.87 3.26 -12.74
C ASP A 590 -19.37 3.22 -13.08
N LEU A 591 -18.98 3.55 -14.32
CA LEU A 591 -17.58 3.78 -14.69
C LEU A 591 -16.95 4.90 -13.85
N ARG A 592 -17.63 6.05 -13.69
CA ARG A 592 -17.14 7.14 -12.83
C ARG A 592 -16.99 6.73 -11.37
N ARG A 593 -17.92 5.95 -10.82
CA ARG A 593 -17.80 5.39 -9.46
C ARG A 593 -16.56 4.50 -9.34
N LEU A 594 -16.34 3.60 -10.30
CA LEU A 594 -15.16 2.73 -10.33
C LEU A 594 -13.85 3.52 -10.50
N GLU A 595 -13.85 4.61 -11.29
CA GLU A 595 -12.72 5.54 -11.39
C GLU A 595 -12.44 6.25 -10.05
N GLU A 596 -13.48 6.74 -9.37
CA GLU A 596 -13.39 7.37 -8.05
C GLU A 596 -12.86 6.38 -6.98
N GLU A 597 -13.41 5.16 -6.92
CA GLU A 597 -12.95 4.08 -6.03
C GLU A 597 -11.50 3.68 -6.33
N THR A 598 -11.14 3.51 -7.60
CA THR A 598 -9.75 3.26 -8.02
C THR A 598 -8.82 4.40 -7.60
N SER A 599 -9.29 5.65 -7.66
CA SER A 599 -8.51 6.82 -7.19
C SER A 599 -8.36 6.84 -5.66
N ARG A 600 -9.36 6.34 -4.92
CA ARG A 600 -9.36 6.23 -3.46
C ARG A 600 -8.38 5.14 -3.01
N GLN A 601 -8.49 3.95 -3.58
CA GLN A 601 -7.57 2.83 -3.33
C GLN A 601 -6.11 3.18 -3.67
N LYS A 602 -5.86 3.93 -4.75
CA LYS A 602 -4.51 4.44 -5.07
C LYS A 602 -3.94 5.35 -3.98
N LYS A 603 -4.76 6.21 -3.35
CA LYS A 603 -4.34 7.06 -2.23
C LYS A 603 -4.12 6.26 -0.95
N GLU A 604 -5.00 5.32 -0.65
CA GLU A 604 -4.87 4.41 0.50
C GLU A 604 -3.56 3.59 0.39
N LEU A 605 -3.24 3.04 -0.80
CA LEU A 605 -1.99 2.34 -1.07
C LEU A 605 -0.74 3.25 -0.97
N GLN A 606 -0.85 4.54 -1.29
CA GLN A 606 0.24 5.50 -1.09
C GLN A 606 0.48 5.76 0.40
N LEU A 607 -0.58 6.00 1.19
CA LEU A 607 -0.48 6.19 2.64
C LEU A 607 0.13 4.95 3.33
N VAL A 608 -0.31 3.74 2.98
CA VAL A 608 0.27 2.50 3.53
C VAL A 608 1.74 2.31 3.14
N CYS A 609 2.15 2.78 1.94
CA CYS A 609 3.58 2.81 1.59
C CYS A 609 4.37 3.80 2.46
N GLU A 610 3.84 5.01 2.68
CA GLU A 610 4.45 6.04 3.53
C GLU A 610 4.55 5.59 4.99
N GLU A 611 3.50 4.97 5.55
CA GLU A 611 3.49 4.38 6.90
C GLU A 611 4.52 3.25 7.04
N ARG A 612 4.61 2.35 6.05
CA ARG A 612 5.64 1.30 6.02
C ARG A 612 7.04 1.90 6.03
N ASP A 613 7.28 2.93 5.24
CA ASP A 613 8.60 3.55 5.11
C ASP A 613 8.96 4.33 6.39
N ASN A 614 7.99 4.99 7.03
CA ASN A 614 8.14 5.57 8.37
C ASN A 614 8.49 4.51 9.43
N HIS A 615 7.76 3.39 9.48
CA HIS A 615 8.07 2.29 10.41
C HIS A 615 9.44 1.65 10.15
N GLN A 616 9.89 1.60 8.89
CA GLN A 616 11.23 1.13 8.54
C GLN A 616 12.30 2.12 9.02
N LEU A 617 12.07 3.44 8.89
CA LEU A 617 12.95 4.48 9.45
C LEU A 617 13.01 4.40 10.99
N ASP A 618 11.88 4.26 11.68
CA ASP A 618 11.82 4.10 13.14
C ASP A 618 12.61 2.86 13.61
N LYS A 619 12.44 1.74 12.91
CA LYS A 619 13.19 0.50 13.15
C LYS A 619 14.69 0.70 12.95
N GLU A 620 15.12 1.43 11.93
CA GLU A 620 16.53 1.74 11.69
C GLU A 620 17.10 2.67 12.77
N LEU A 621 16.35 3.68 13.21
CA LEU A 621 16.71 4.57 14.31
C LEU A 621 16.85 3.80 15.65
N LEU A 622 15.90 2.93 15.97
CA LEU A 622 15.97 2.05 17.16
C LEU A 622 17.15 1.08 17.06
N THR A 623 17.43 0.51 15.89
CA THR A 623 18.58 -0.37 15.65
C THR A 623 19.91 0.38 15.81
N ASN A 624 19.99 1.63 15.33
CA ASN A 624 21.14 2.50 15.55
C ASN A 624 21.31 2.82 17.05
N ARG A 625 20.22 3.12 17.78
CA ARG A 625 20.28 3.41 19.21
C ARG A 625 20.70 2.18 20.03
N LEU A 626 20.22 0.98 19.69
CA LEU A 626 20.67 -0.27 20.29
C LEU A 626 22.17 -0.48 20.08
N ARG A 627 22.68 -0.37 18.85
CA ARG A 627 24.12 -0.47 18.57
C ARG A 627 24.98 0.53 19.36
N HIS A 628 24.49 1.76 19.59
CA HIS A 628 25.16 2.71 20.47
C HIS A 628 25.18 2.27 21.93
N LEU A 629 24.05 1.80 22.47
CA LEU A 629 23.97 1.31 23.86
C LEU A 629 24.81 0.04 24.07
N GLU A 630 24.85 -0.87 23.09
CA GLU A 630 25.73 -2.05 23.10
C GLU A 630 27.21 -1.63 23.15
N GLY A 631 27.59 -0.62 22.37
CA GLY A 631 28.94 -0.03 22.41
C GLY A 631 29.28 0.63 23.76
N GLU A 632 28.35 1.38 24.35
CA GLU A 632 28.49 1.96 25.68
C GLU A 632 28.64 0.87 26.77
N VAL A 633 27.87 -0.22 26.69
CA VAL A 633 27.96 -1.37 27.61
C VAL A 633 29.30 -2.10 27.48
N GLU A 634 29.76 -2.39 26.26
CA GLU A 634 31.04 -3.08 26.06
C GLU A 634 32.23 -2.18 26.47
N ALA A 635 32.15 -0.87 26.24
CA ALA A 635 33.11 0.09 26.79
C ALA A 635 33.11 0.11 28.33
N SER A 636 31.93 0.14 28.96
CA SER A 636 31.81 0.05 30.42
C SER A 636 32.36 -1.26 30.97
N LYS A 637 32.16 -2.38 30.27
CA LYS A 637 32.69 -3.70 30.63
C LYS A 637 34.22 -3.77 30.49
N ASN A 638 34.79 -3.12 29.47
CA ASN A 638 36.24 -2.99 29.32
C ASN A 638 36.86 -2.19 30.48
N THR A 639 36.30 -1.02 30.82
CA THR A 639 36.79 -0.22 31.97
C THR A 639 36.59 -0.93 33.31
N LEU A 640 35.51 -1.71 33.49
CA LEU A 640 35.34 -2.57 34.66
C LEU A 640 36.40 -3.69 34.70
N GLY A 641 36.74 -4.26 33.55
CA GLY A 641 37.82 -5.24 33.41
C GLY A 641 39.20 -4.66 33.76
N GLU A 642 39.47 -3.41 33.38
CA GLU A 642 40.68 -2.66 33.77
C GLU A 642 40.72 -2.43 35.27
N LYS A 643 39.66 -1.86 35.86
CA LYS A 643 39.54 -1.70 37.33
C LYS A 643 39.71 -3.02 38.09
N THR A 644 39.19 -4.13 37.54
CA THR A 644 39.37 -5.47 38.13
C THR A 644 40.84 -5.92 38.11
N ARG A 645 41.62 -5.56 37.09
CA ARG A 645 43.07 -5.81 37.04
C ARG A 645 43.81 -4.92 38.03
N GLU A 646 43.44 -3.64 38.12
CA GLU A 646 44.01 -2.69 39.09
C GLU A 646 43.77 -3.13 40.53
N ILE A 647 42.55 -3.55 40.88
CA ILE A 647 42.22 -4.11 42.20
C ILE A 647 43.12 -5.29 42.54
N ARG A 648 43.29 -6.27 41.63
CA ARG A 648 44.21 -7.40 41.86
C ARG A 648 45.66 -6.96 42.10
N ILE A 649 46.14 -5.97 41.34
CA ILE A 649 47.49 -5.41 41.52
C ILE A 649 47.63 -4.69 42.86
N LEU A 650 46.57 -4.03 43.34
CA LEU A 650 46.52 -3.39 44.65
C LEU A 650 46.43 -4.42 45.79
N ASP A 651 45.61 -5.47 45.66
CA ASP A 651 45.52 -6.58 46.62
C ASP A 651 46.87 -7.29 46.76
N ASP A 652 47.57 -7.54 45.65
CA ASP A 652 48.91 -8.16 45.67
C ASP A 652 50.00 -7.19 46.16
N LYS A 653 49.76 -5.88 46.20
CA LYS A 653 50.61 -4.92 46.93
C LYS A 653 50.26 -4.92 48.42
N LEU A 654 48.98 -4.95 48.78
CA LEU A 654 48.49 -5.01 50.15
C LEU A 654 49.10 -6.22 50.87
N LYS A 655 48.96 -7.43 50.31
CA LYS A 655 49.52 -8.67 50.88
C LYS A 655 51.04 -8.61 51.11
N ARG A 656 51.78 -7.91 50.24
CA ARG A 656 53.23 -7.72 50.43
C ARG A 656 53.52 -6.81 51.62
N VAL A 657 52.82 -5.68 51.72
CA VAL A 657 52.94 -4.76 52.86
C VAL A 657 52.44 -5.39 54.16
N GLU A 658 51.43 -6.28 54.10
CA GLU A 658 50.96 -7.07 55.25
C GLU A 658 52.04 -8.05 55.73
N LEU A 659 52.72 -8.76 54.82
CA LEU A 659 53.86 -9.62 55.15
C LEU A 659 55.05 -8.82 55.72
N GLU A 660 55.42 -7.69 55.10
CA GLU A 660 56.45 -6.78 55.62
C GLU A 660 56.11 -6.28 57.04
N LEU A 661 54.82 -5.99 57.30
CA LEU A 661 54.34 -5.59 58.63
C LEU A 661 54.33 -6.74 59.64
N GLU A 662 54.05 -7.97 59.23
CA GLU A 662 54.16 -9.17 60.09
C GLU A 662 55.61 -9.48 60.44
N GLU A 663 56.53 -9.34 59.48
CA GLU A 663 57.97 -9.44 59.71
C GLU A 663 58.43 -8.39 60.73
N GLU A 664 58.06 -7.11 60.56
CA GLU A 664 58.43 -6.05 61.52
C GLU A 664 57.73 -6.18 62.89
N ARG A 665 56.53 -6.78 62.96
CA ARG A 665 55.94 -7.15 64.25
C ARG A 665 56.77 -8.22 64.94
N SER A 666 57.21 -9.23 64.22
CA SER A 666 58.10 -10.29 64.71
C SER A 666 59.46 -9.73 65.16
N THR A 667 60.07 -8.79 64.42
CA THR A 667 61.32 -8.14 64.86
C THR A 667 61.12 -7.35 66.17
N VAL A 668 60.01 -6.61 66.29
CA VAL A 668 59.65 -5.84 67.50
C VAL A 668 59.35 -6.75 68.69
N GLU A 669 58.65 -7.88 68.50
CA GLU A 669 58.40 -8.88 69.54
C GLU A 669 59.73 -9.48 70.04
N MET A 670 60.62 -9.90 69.14
CA MET A 670 61.95 -10.42 69.48
C MET A 670 62.84 -9.39 70.21
N LEU A 671 62.77 -8.11 69.82
CA LEU A 671 63.44 -7.02 70.53
C LEU A 671 62.82 -6.78 71.91
N THR A 672 61.49 -6.86 72.03
CA THR A 672 60.77 -6.69 73.29
C THR A 672 61.11 -7.81 74.28
N GLU A 673 61.17 -9.06 73.84
CA GLU A 673 61.67 -10.17 74.65
C GLU A 673 63.12 -9.98 75.10
N ARG A 674 63.98 -9.46 74.22
CA ARG A 674 65.39 -9.18 74.57
C ARG A 674 65.48 -8.08 75.63
N VAL A 675 64.66 -7.04 75.54
CA VAL A 675 64.55 -5.98 76.55
C VAL A 675 63.99 -6.53 77.86
N ALA A 676 62.97 -7.40 77.82
CA ALA A 676 62.43 -8.06 79.01
C ALA A 676 63.51 -8.91 79.71
N ARG A 677 64.19 -9.80 78.97
CA ARG A 677 65.32 -10.60 79.49
C ARG A 677 66.44 -9.73 80.07
N SER A 678 66.77 -8.61 79.43
CA SER A 678 67.77 -7.65 79.95
C SER A 678 67.29 -6.93 81.21
N ARG A 679 65.99 -6.67 81.34
CA ARG A 679 65.39 -6.09 82.54
C ARG A 679 65.40 -7.08 83.70
N ASP A 680 65.02 -8.34 83.45
CA ASP A 680 65.06 -9.40 84.45
C ASP A 680 66.49 -9.62 84.97
N GLN A 681 67.49 -9.58 84.09
CA GLN A 681 68.91 -9.58 84.48
C GLN A 681 69.30 -8.36 85.36
N ILE A 682 68.81 -7.16 85.05
CA ILE A 682 69.04 -5.96 85.86
C ILE A 682 68.38 -6.09 87.24
N ASP A 683 67.15 -6.59 87.31
CA ASP A 683 66.41 -6.75 88.56
C ASP A 683 66.96 -7.93 89.41
N GLN A 684 67.54 -8.96 88.79
CA GLN A 684 68.39 -9.95 89.46
C GLN A 684 69.65 -9.31 90.06
N LEU A 685 70.46 -8.60 89.25
CA LEU A 685 71.70 -7.94 89.72
C LEU A 685 71.42 -6.89 90.83
N ARG A 686 70.26 -6.21 90.78
CA ARG A 686 69.80 -5.32 91.85
C ARG A 686 69.51 -6.08 93.15
N SER A 687 68.90 -7.26 93.04
CA SER A 687 68.59 -8.11 94.19
C SER A 687 69.87 -8.66 94.83
N GLU A 688 70.82 -9.15 94.01
CA GLU A 688 72.16 -9.56 94.43
C GLU A 688 72.92 -8.41 95.12
N LEU A 689 72.90 -7.20 94.55
CA LEU A 689 73.50 -6.01 95.16
C LEU A 689 72.86 -5.63 96.50
N MET A 690 71.55 -5.79 96.66
CA MET A 690 70.85 -5.53 97.93
C MET A 690 71.19 -6.60 98.98
N GLN A 691 71.32 -7.87 98.57
CA GLN A 691 71.80 -8.95 99.43
C GLN A 691 73.25 -8.71 99.89
N GLU A 692 74.15 -8.32 98.99
CA GLU A 692 75.53 -7.95 99.33
C GLU A 692 75.60 -6.73 100.29
N ARG A 693 74.71 -5.74 100.12
CA ARG A 693 74.59 -4.61 101.06
C ARG A 693 74.13 -5.06 102.44
N SER A 694 73.17 -5.99 102.53
CA SER A 694 72.74 -6.58 103.80
C SER A 694 73.87 -7.36 104.46
N SER A 695 74.51 -8.27 103.71
CA SER A 695 75.68 -9.05 104.14
C SER A 695 76.80 -8.15 104.68
N LYS A 696 77.11 -7.05 103.96
CA LYS A 696 78.07 -6.04 104.42
C LYS A 696 77.62 -5.37 105.73
N GLN A 697 76.34 -5.03 105.88
CA GLN A 697 75.81 -4.41 107.09
C GLN A 697 75.90 -5.37 108.29
N ASP A 698 75.57 -6.64 108.09
CA ASP A 698 75.69 -7.69 109.12
C ASP A 698 77.16 -7.86 109.54
N LEU A 699 78.09 -7.91 108.57
CA LEU A 699 79.54 -7.92 108.82
C LEU A 699 80.04 -6.64 109.53
N GLU A 700 79.45 -5.47 109.28
CA GLU A 700 79.76 -4.24 110.01
C GLU A 700 79.24 -4.28 111.45
N LEU A 701 78.06 -4.88 111.69
CA LEU A 701 77.54 -5.10 113.04
C LEU A 701 78.41 -6.10 113.83
N ASP A 702 78.82 -7.20 113.20
CA ASP A 702 79.73 -8.19 113.77
C ASP A 702 81.11 -7.59 114.04
N LYS A 703 81.67 -6.80 113.10
CA LYS A 703 82.90 -6.05 113.31
C LYS A 703 82.76 -5.12 114.51
N ASN A 704 81.68 -4.35 114.61
CA ASN A 704 81.43 -3.46 115.75
C ASN A 704 81.27 -4.23 117.07
N ALA A 705 80.78 -5.48 117.05
CA ALA A 705 80.73 -6.37 118.21
C ALA A 705 82.13 -6.87 118.60
N MET A 706 82.94 -7.29 117.64
CA MET A 706 84.33 -7.69 117.85
C MET A 706 85.19 -6.52 118.34
N GLU A 707 85.00 -5.30 117.82
CA GLU A 707 85.70 -4.10 118.32
C GLU A 707 85.30 -3.75 119.76
N ARG A 708 84.03 -3.93 120.13
CA ARG A 708 83.57 -3.82 121.53
C ARG A 708 84.24 -4.87 122.42
N HIS A 709 84.25 -6.15 122.02
CA HIS A 709 84.93 -7.20 122.78
C HIS A 709 86.45 -7.00 122.86
N LEU A 710 87.11 -6.54 121.78
CA LEU A 710 88.53 -6.18 121.83
C LEU A 710 88.79 -5.00 122.76
N LYS A 711 87.86 -4.03 122.86
CA LYS A 711 87.95 -2.94 123.83
C LYS A 711 87.75 -3.43 125.27
N GLU A 712 86.81 -4.34 125.51
CA GLU A 712 86.63 -5.01 126.81
C GLU A 712 87.86 -5.82 127.21
N LEU A 713 88.45 -6.59 126.28
CA LEU A 713 89.66 -7.36 126.51
C LEU A 713 90.89 -6.47 126.74
N ARG A 714 91.03 -5.37 125.99
CA ARG A 714 92.08 -4.35 126.22
C ARG A 714 91.90 -3.65 127.56
N ASN A 715 90.68 -3.32 127.96
CA ASN A 715 90.41 -2.75 129.28
C ASN A 715 90.76 -3.77 130.38
N ARG A 716 90.36 -5.04 130.25
CA ARG A 716 90.77 -6.10 131.19
C ARG A 716 92.28 -6.30 131.24
N LEU A 717 92.98 -6.21 130.11
CA LEU A 717 94.44 -6.21 130.06
C LEU A 717 95.01 -5.00 130.81
N ALA A 718 94.50 -3.80 130.56
CA ALA A 718 94.92 -2.59 131.26
C ALA A 718 94.59 -2.62 132.78
N ASP A 719 93.49 -3.25 133.19
CA ASP A 719 93.14 -3.46 134.60
C ASP A 719 94.11 -4.46 135.27
N MET A 720 94.52 -5.51 134.55
CA MET A 720 95.52 -6.50 134.99
C MET A 720 96.94 -5.90 135.03
N GLU A 721 97.32 -5.10 134.03
CA GLU A 721 98.58 -4.37 133.95
C GLU A 721 98.62 -3.22 134.98
N GLY A 722 97.49 -2.58 135.27
CA GLY A 722 97.34 -1.56 136.31
C GLY A 722 97.49 -2.10 137.74
N HIS A 723 97.39 -3.42 137.94
CA HIS A 723 97.72 -4.09 139.21
C HIS A 723 99.22 -4.40 139.38
N SER A 724 100.09 -3.86 138.53
CA SER A 724 101.55 -4.03 138.59
C SER A 724 102.21 -3.35 139.82
N ARG A 725 102.21 -4.04 140.96
CA ARG A 725 103.10 -3.72 142.08
C ARG A 725 104.53 -4.25 141.83
N SER A 726 105.47 -3.34 141.63
CA SER A 726 106.93 -3.52 141.87
C SER A 726 107.73 -4.45 140.92
N SER A 727 107.86 -4.10 139.64
CA SER A 727 108.83 -4.77 138.73
C SER A 727 110.31 -4.44 139.00
N VAL A 728 110.61 -3.29 139.64
CA VAL A 728 112.00 -2.88 139.97
C VAL A 728 112.65 -3.86 140.96
N GLY A 729 111.89 -4.34 141.95
CA GLY A 729 112.37 -5.36 142.88
C GLY A 729 112.59 -6.72 142.22
N VAL A 730 111.74 -7.10 141.26
CA VAL A 730 111.88 -8.37 140.52
C VAL A 730 113.16 -8.37 139.69
N SER A 731 113.43 -7.32 138.90
CA SER A 731 114.62 -7.27 138.06
C SER A 731 115.94 -7.14 138.85
N GLN A 732 115.91 -6.56 140.05
CA GLN A 732 117.05 -6.58 140.98
C GLN A 732 117.29 -7.98 141.57
N LEU A 733 116.22 -8.72 141.90
CA LEU A 733 116.32 -10.10 142.38
C LEU A 733 116.76 -11.07 141.26
N GLU A 734 116.26 -10.91 140.04
CA GLU A 734 116.66 -11.71 138.87
C GLU A 734 118.17 -11.58 138.58
N ASN A 735 118.69 -10.35 138.57
CA ASN A 735 120.14 -10.14 138.40
C ASN A 735 120.95 -10.72 139.58
N LYS A 736 120.44 -10.64 140.82
CA LYS A 736 121.12 -11.22 141.99
C LYS A 736 121.09 -12.75 141.97
N VAL A 737 120.00 -13.35 141.48
CA VAL A 737 119.90 -14.79 141.24
C VAL A 737 120.89 -15.22 140.15
N GLN A 738 120.96 -14.53 139.02
CA GLN A 738 121.92 -14.85 137.96
C GLN A 738 123.38 -14.80 138.44
N GLU A 739 123.77 -13.77 139.18
CA GLU A 739 125.11 -13.69 139.80
C GLU A 739 125.39 -14.87 140.74
N LEU A 740 124.43 -15.25 141.59
CA LEU A 740 124.57 -16.37 142.52
C LEU A 740 124.59 -17.73 141.81
N GLU A 741 123.81 -17.90 140.75
CA GLU A 741 123.83 -19.12 139.94
C GLU A 741 125.16 -19.30 139.22
N ASP A 742 125.75 -18.23 138.68
CA ASP A 742 127.03 -18.33 137.98
C ASP A 742 128.22 -18.51 138.94
N GLN A 743 128.13 -17.97 140.17
CA GLN A 743 129.04 -18.32 141.27
C GLN A 743 128.90 -19.80 141.69
N LEU A 744 127.67 -20.29 141.86
CA LEU A 744 127.42 -21.70 142.19
C LEU A 744 127.95 -22.64 141.10
N ARG A 745 127.70 -22.32 139.82
CA ARG A 745 128.24 -23.07 138.66
C ARG A 745 129.77 -23.02 138.60
N ALA A 746 130.43 -22.01 139.16
CA ALA A 746 131.89 -21.97 139.27
C ALA A 746 132.37 -22.91 140.39
N GLU A 747 131.80 -22.80 141.59
CA GLU A 747 132.14 -23.68 142.72
C GLU A 747 131.86 -25.16 142.42
N GLU A 748 130.75 -25.48 141.73
CA GLU A 748 130.45 -26.86 141.32
C GLU A 748 131.51 -27.44 140.38
N ARG A 749 132.09 -26.63 139.49
CA ARG A 749 133.17 -27.07 138.60
C ARG A 749 134.48 -27.30 139.37
N GLU A 750 134.84 -26.41 140.30
CA GLU A 750 136.01 -26.60 141.16
C GLU A 750 135.85 -27.81 142.09
N LYS A 751 134.69 -27.94 142.76
CA LYS A 751 134.35 -29.08 143.60
C LYS A 751 134.46 -30.41 142.85
N ASN A 752 133.96 -30.47 141.61
CA ASN A 752 134.08 -31.67 140.78
C ASN A 752 135.54 -31.96 140.38
N SER A 753 136.36 -30.93 140.16
CA SER A 753 137.81 -31.07 139.92
C SER A 753 138.55 -31.62 141.15
N VAL A 754 138.26 -31.08 142.34
CA VAL A 754 138.84 -31.55 143.61
C VAL A 754 138.39 -32.98 143.93
N LEU A 755 137.12 -33.33 143.76
CA LEU A 755 136.63 -34.70 143.92
C LEU A 755 137.31 -35.68 142.94
N ALA A 756 137.61 -35.24 141.72
CA ALA A 756 138.34 -36.06 140.75
C ALA A 756 139.81 -36.28 141.15
N SER A 757 140.49 -35.28 141.75
CA SER A 757 141.85 -35.44 142.26
C SER A 757 141.89 -36.29 143.53
N GLN A 758 140.95 -36.09 144.46
CA GLN A 758 140.76 -36.92 145.66
C GLN A 758 140.59 -38.40 145.27
N ARG A 759 139.67 -38.72 144.36
CA ARG A 759 139.45 -40.10 143.87
C ARG A 759 140.66 -40.73 143.19
N ARG A 760 141.64 -39.95 142.71
CA ARG A 760 142.93 -40.46 142.20
C ARG A 760 143.91 -40.75 143.34
N MET A 761 143.97 -39.88 144.36
CA MET A 761 144.80 -40.10 145.55
C MET A 761 144.30 -41.28 146.37
N GLU A 762 142.98 -41.44 146.54
CA GLU A 762 142.36 -42.59 147.22
C GLU A 762 142.69 -43.94 146.56
N ARG A 763 142.83 -43.97 145.22
CA ARG A 763 143.27 -45.18 144.50
C ARG A 763 144.74 -45.51 144.80
N LYS A 764 145.63 -44.51 144.73
CA LYS A 764 147.04 -44.69 145.12
C LYS A 764 147.21 -45.12 146.58
N LEU A 765 146.36 -44.61 147.48
CA LEU A 765 146.31 -45.02 148.88
C LEU A 765 145.86 -46.48 149.04
N LYS A 766 144.87 -46.94 148.25
CA LYS A 766 144.46 -48.35 148.23
C LYS A 766 145.54 -49.27 147.67
N GLU A 767 146.23 -48.88 146.60
CA GLU A 767 147.37 -49.63 146.05
C GLU A 767 148.50 -49.78 147.08
N LEU A 768 148.87 -48.70 147.78
CA LEU A 768 149.86 -48.73 148.86
C LEU A 768 149.42 -49.58 150.07
N ASN A 769 148.13 -49.54 150.44
CA ASN A 769 147.61 -50.42 151.49
C ASN A 769 147.66 -51.90 151.07
N MET A 770 147.35 -52.22 149.81
CA MET A 770 147.47 -53.60 149.31
C MET A 770 148.91 -54.10 149.39
N THR A 771 149.90 -53.30 148.98
CA THR A 771 151.31 -53.70 149.13
C THR A 771 151.74 -53.87 150.59
N LEU A 772 151.23 -53.04 151.50
CA LEU A 772 151.52 -53.15 152.94
C LEU A 772 150.87 -54.40 153.57
N ASP A 773 149.65 -54.74 153.16
CA ASP A 773 148.95 -55.92 153.66
C ASP A 773 149.51 -57.23 153.05
N GLU A 774 150.04 -57.20 151.83
CA GLU A 774 150.84 -58.30 151.26
C GLU A 774 152.13 -58.54 152.06
N GLU A 775 152.90 -57.50 152.39
CA GLU A 775 154.09 -57.61 153.26
C GLU A 775 153.74 -58.15 154.66
N ARG A 776 152.62 -57.71 155.23
CA ARG A 776 152.09 -58.26 156.49
C ARG A 776 151.72 -59.73 156.36
N HIS A 777 151.10 -60.13 155.25
CA HIS A 777 150.66 -61.52 155.07
C HIS A 777 151.85 -62.48 155.04
N VAL A 778 152.89 -62.13 154.27
CA VAL A 778 154.18 -62.86 154.22
C VAL A 778 154.81 -62.96 155.61
N HIS A 779 154.76 -61.90 156.42
CA HIS A 779 155.21 -61.95 157.81
C HIS A 779 154.38 -62.90 158.71
N THR A 780 153.06 -62.98 158.54
CA THR A 780 152.23 -63.97 159.24
C THR A 780 152.55 -65.40 158.83
N GLU A 781 152.76 -65.67 157.53
CA GLU A 781 153.12 -67.01 157.06
C GLU A 781 154.47 -67.47 157.62
N GLN A 782 155.48 -66.59 157.66
CA GLN A 782 156.76 -66.86 158.31
C GLN A 782 156.61 -67.15 159.80
N ARG A 783 155.78 -66.37 160.52
CA ARG A 783 155.49 -66.59 161.94
C ARG A 783 154.84 -67.94 162.19
N ASP A 784 153.88 -68.33 161.36
CA ASP A 784 153.07 -69.52 161.60
C ASP A 784 153.77 -70.81 161.13
N GLN A 785 154.68 -70.73 160.15
CA GLN A 785 155.67 -71.79 159.87
C GLN A 785 156.62 -72.05 161.06
N LEU A 786 156.99 -71.03 161.83
CA LEU A 786 157.75 -71.21 163.07
C LEU A 786 156.87 -71.82 164.18
N LEU A 787 155.60 -71.46 164.23
CA LEU A 787 154.63 -71.99 165.21
C LEU A 787 154.31 -73.49 164.96
N LEU A 788 154.28 -73.90 163.69
CA LEU A 788 154.25 -75.31 163.26
C LEU A 788 155.47 -76.10 163.77
N LYS A 789 156.68 -75.51 163.74
CA LYS A 789 157.90 -76.13 164.31
C LYS A 789 157.85 -76.24 165.84
N VAL A 790 157.29 -75.25 166.55
CA VAL A 790 157.22 -75.27 168.03
C VAL A 790 156.21 -76.31 168.56
N LYS A 791 155.07 -76.53 167.90
CA LYS A 791 154.10 -77.56 168.34
C LYS A 791 154.58 -78.98 168.07
N ALA A 792 155.39 -79.21 167.03
CA ALA A 792 155.99 -80.51 166.73
C ALA A 792 156.93 -81.05 167.83
N LEU A 793 157.40 -80.18 168.75
CA LEU A 793 158.36 -80.52 169.80
C LEU A 793 157.74 -80.81 171.17
N LYS A 794 156.39 -80.82 171.32
CA LYS A 794 155.75 -80.78 172.65
C LYS A 794 154.86 -81.97 173.04
N ARG A 795 154.76 -83.02 172.20
CA ARG A 795 154.10 -84.31 172.53
C ARG A 795 154.81 -85.54 171.92
N GLN A 796 156.14 -85.50 171.91
CA GLN A 796 156.89 -86.53 172.64
C GLN A 796 156.64 -86.28 174.14
#